data_AF-X6M471-F1
#
_entry.id   AF-X6M471-F1
#
_cell.length_a   1.000
_cell.length_b   1.000
_cell.length_c   1.000
_cell.angle_alpha   90.00
_cell.angle_beta   90.00
_cell.angle_gamma   90.00
#
_symmetry.space_group_name_H-M   'P 1'
#
loop_
_entity.id
_entity.type
_entity.pdbx_description
1 polymer ?
#
loop_
_entity_poly.entity_id
_entity_poly.type
_entity_poly.pdbx_seq_one_letter_code
_entity_poly.pdbx_strand_id
1 'polypeptide(L)'
;MRFIICYIEIRVNIPICVHNCKISSCLQKKTKSNEELKGDEQMEEKLHKIKKEDEKTETGEIKPGINLQGFCENIECLAANARLPVWVNEEFKEISFFSDKTLYRCPDCKQSTVTSITKAMFLNSEYSISTNGDLIQVKDNNHYQYTYPITPGSSYKLKAQKIRQHATSLKDLVTRSETAMISDEIIKLVKELEKYSITVVKPEKVKDEVRLSEKIKYDYKGDYNQVFDIGRFTILCEDQTNLKTAVMVMKEAKKFNLIVSEDKDFFEKQSRTHHRFHNIKLYVPKYDVYVEMQATLKRYTTLEGYSMIENPKLSHSYYELLRAWEPNNPEDDDLKQASHEILTKINDVICEWIDDKAIQKMANRYRPHSDIIVLKPPQIFKKSEGEIKNNTALEMIQFVYEQLCKFTPEKVKGKAVYVLLYEYYKKYIIGDKNPASCIDFALLLQESRKQEMIEDVAISQALEMYIPLQANNYPYIDNDDNKKDDSYDCHQHMMEFLDREEEKKQNGKYERQVMVVQGKSGSGKSLFCRHLEKSLWESYMNDSTIIPIYISLSKHYNELNEKQIISQALQMKQINKEIMDVIREHASFVFILDGFDEIFDKYNKNSNDRYFYDRFNLSEWNAKTIVTCRSHVLNDEDIKQ
;
A
#
# COMPACT_ATOMS: atom_id res chain seq x y z
N MET A 1 -3.09 -45.19 -6.04
CA MET A 1 -2.20 -44.24 -6.75
C MET A 1 -2.05 -44.75 -8.18
N ARG A 2 -1.80 -43.90 -9.17
CA ARG A 2 -1.67 -44.34 -10.56
C ARG A 2 -0.24 -44.14 -11.05
N PHE A 3 0.45 -45.25 -11.26
CA PHE A 3 1.78 -45.26 -11.85
C PHE A 3 1.68 -45.56 -13.34
N ILE A 4 2.52 -44.90 -14.13
CA ILE A 4 2.73 -45.17 -15.55
C ILE A 4 4.24 -45.38 -15.72
N ILE A 5 4.64 -46.41 -16.45
CA ILE A 5 6.06 -46.75 -16.68
C ILE A 5 6.36 -46.64 -18.17
N CYS A 6 7.28 -45.75 -18.52
CA CYS A 6 7.81 -45.55 -19.87
C CYS A 6 9.23 -46.10 -19.95
N TYR A 7 9.55 -46.87 -20.99
CA TYR A 7 10.88 -47.41 -21.24
C TYR A 7 11.49 -46.73 -22.48
N ILE A 8 12.64 -46.07 -22.33
CA ILE A 8 13.31 -45.34 -23.42
C ILE A 8 14.02 -46.30 -24.38
N GLU A 9 13.81 -46.06 -25.67
CA GLU A 9 14.37 -46.81 -26.79
C GLU A 9 15.22 -45.89 -27.68
N ILE A 10 16.54 -46.13 -27.74
CA ILE A 10 17.47 -45.25 -28.45
C ILE A 10 17.51 -45.59 -29.94
N ARG A 11 16.61 -45.01 -30.74
CA ARG A 11 16.61 -45.13 -32.20
C ARG A 11 17.50 -44.07 -32.86
N VAL A 12 18.77 -44.40 -33.07
CA VAL A 12 19.77 -43.49 -33.68
C VAL A 12 19.62 -43.44 -35.20
N ASN A 13 18.74 -42.57 -35.69
CA ASN A 13 18.67 -42.16 -37.10
C ASN A 13 19.33 -40.79 -37.28
N ILE A 14 20.43 -40.70 -38.02
CA ILE A 14 21.23 -39.46 -38.18
C ILE A 14 21.15 -38.91 -39.62
N PRO A 15 20.25 -37.97 -39.92
CA PRO A 15 20.38 -37.08 -41.08
C PRO A 15 21.30 -35.90 -40.72
N ILE A 16 22.54 -35.91 -41.24
CA ILE A 16 23.51 -34.83 -40.99
C ILE A 16 23.14 -33.59 -41.82
N CYS A 17 22.42 -32.64 -41.21
CA CYS A 17 22.10 -31.34 -41.81
C CYS A 17 22.86 -30.20 -41.12
N VAL A 18 24.07 -29.90 -41.61
CA VAL A 18 24.84 -28.72 -41.18
C VAL A 18 24.26 -27.47 -41.86
N HIS A 19 23.80 -26.50 -41.05
CA HIS A 19 23.35 -25.20 -41.57
C HIS A 19 24.03 -24.03 -40.86
N ASN A 20 24.94 -23.36 -41.58
CA ASN A 20 25.67 -22.19 -41.08
C ASN A 20 24.78 -20.95 -41.07
N CYS A 21 24.27 -20.54 -39.91
CA CYS A 21 23.58 -19.26 -39.76
C CYS A 21 24.59 -18.14 -39.42
N LYS A 22 24.72 -17.14 -40.29
CA LYS A 22 25.59 -15.97 -40.05
C LYS A 22 24.83 -14.89 -39.29
N ILE A 23 25.34 -14.51 -38.11
CA ILE A 23 24.91 -13.28 -37.43
C ILE A 23 25.40 -12.08 -38.26
N SER A 24 24.47 -11.19 -38.62
CA SER A 24 24.76 -9.94 -39.31
C SER A 24 24.35 -8.77 -38.42
N SER A 25 25.29 -7.87 -38.12
CA SER A 25 25.02 -6.63 -37.39
C SER A 25 24.78 -5.47 -38.37
N CYS A 26 23.85 -4.59 -38.02
CA CYS A 26 23.66 -3.31 -38.70
C CYS A 26 23.37 -2.21 -37.68
N LEU A 27 23.91 -1.02 -37.92
CA LEU A 27 23.92 0.08 -36.95
C LEU A 27 23.96 1.44 -37.65
N GLN A 28 23.21 2.41 -37.10
CA GLN A 28 23.31 3.87 -37.25
C GLN A 28 22.48 4.63 -38.33
N LYS A 29 21.73 5.65 -37.81
CA LYS A 29 21.51 7.02 -38.38
C LYS A 29 20.56 7.13 -39.60
N LYS A 30 19.89 8.27 -39.93
CA LYS A 30 19.81 9.71 -39.50
C LYS A 30 18.50 10.30 -40.15
N THR A 31 17.82 11.41 -39.82
CA THR A 31 17.68 12.38 -38.68
C THR A 31 16.48 13.33 -38.93
N LYS A 32 15.88 13.91 -37.85
CA LYS A 32 15.03 15.14 -37.84
C LYS A 32 13.62 15.02 -38.51
N SER A 33 12.64 15.91 -38.31
CA SER A 33 12.63 17.29 -37.74
C SER A 33 11.32 17.71 -37.04
N ASN A 34 11.44 18.58 -36.01
CA ASN A 34 10.58 19.73 -35.65
C ASN A 34 9.11 19.48 -35.19
N GLU A 35 8.70 20.04 -34.04
CA GLU A 35 7.91 21.29 -33.82
C GLU A 35 6.43 21.16 -34.24
N GLU A 36 5.43 21.69 -33.52
CA GLU A 36 5.40 22.55 -32.32
C GLU A 36 4.07 22.35 -31.56
N LEU A 37 3.98 22.81 -30.30
CA LEU A 37 2.79 23.45 -29.68
C LEU A 37 2.98 23.54 -28.15
N LYS A 38 3.27 24.75 -27.66
CA LYS A 38 3.10 25.16 -26.26
C LYS A 38 1.92 26.11 -26.17
N GLY A 39 1.09 25.97 -25.13
CA GLY A 39 0.06 26.95 -24.85
C GLY A 39 -0.96 26.48 -23.82
N ASP A 40 -0.68 26.72 -22.53
CA ASP A 40 -1.69 26.99 -21.50
C ASP A 40 -1.11 27.58 -20.18
N GLU A 41 0.11 28.11 -20.19
CA GLU A 41 0.77 28.73 -19.01
C GLU A 41 0.43 30.23 -18.80
N GLN A 42 -0.57 30.80 -19.51
CA GLN A 42 -0.86 32.25 -19.49
C GLN A 42 -2.15 32.67 -18.77
N MET A 43 -2.86 31.75 -18.10
CA MET A 43 -4.08 32.11 -17.35
C MET A 43 -3.86 32.32 -15.83
N GLU A 44 -2.82 31.75 -15.23
CA GLU A 44 -2.54 31.90 -13.78
C GLU A 44 -1.91 33.26 -13.42
N GLU A 45 -0.95 33.76 -14.23
CA GLU A 45 -0.29 35.06 -14.00
C GLU A 45 -1.27 36.26 -13.98
N LYS A 46 -2.43 36.15 -14.64
CA LYS A 46 -3.44 37.22 -14.68
C LYS A 46 -4.33 37.25 -13.44
N LEU A 47 -4.60 36.11 -12.80
CA LEU A 47 -5.40 36.10 -11.56
C LEU A 47 -4.58 36.64 -10.38
N HIS A 48 -3.26 36.49 -10.41
CA HIS A 48 -2.35 36.97 -9.36
C HIS A 48 -2.10 38.50 -9.36
N LYS A 49 -2.55 39.22 -10.40
CA LYS A 49 -2.43 40.69 -10.53
C LYS A 49 -3.71 41.45 -10.20
N ILE A 50 -4.89 40.82 -10.20
CA ILE A 50 -6.20 41.49 -9.96
C ILE A 50 -6.68 41.25 -8.50
N LYS A 51 -5.74 41.31 -7.54
CA LYS A 51 -5.97 41.33 -6.09
C LYS A 51 -4.87 42.11 -5.36
N LYS A 52 -4.47 43.27 -5.87
CA LYS A 52 -3.36 44.05 -5.29
C LYS A 52 -3.52 45.57 -5.23
N GLU A 53 -4.73 46.09 -5.50
CA GLU A 53 -4.98 47.54 -5.60
C GLU A 53 -5.98 48.10 -4.57
N ASP A 54 -6.58 47.27 -3.69
CA ASP A 54 -7.58 47.72 -2.70
C ASP A 54 -7.47 47.10 -1.28
N GLU A 55 -6.37 46.38 -0.94
CA GLU A 55 -6.13 45.88 0.43
C GLU A 55 -4.95 46.58 1.13
N LYS A 56 -5.29 47.64 1.87
CA LYS A 56 -4.72 48.15 3.14
C LYS A 56 -3.21 48.06 3.35
N THR A 57 -2.59 49.23 3.49
CA THR A 57 -1.17 49.44 3.82
C THR A 57 -0.86 49.15 5.30
N GLU A 58 -0.75 47.87 5.68
CA GLU A 58 -0.29 47.37 7.00
C GLU A 58 0.81 46.30 6.80
N THR A 59 1.67 46.03 7.80
CA THR A 59 2.67 44.93 7.74
C THR A 59 2.54 43.95 8.92
N GLY A 60 3.16 42.77 8.78
CA GLY A 60 3.09 41.68 9.75
C GLY A 60 1.95 40.68 9.50
N GLU A 61 2.12 39.45 9.98
CA GLU A 61 1.16 38.36 9.79
C GLU A 61 0.26 38.19 11.02
N ILE A 62 -1.06 38.26 10.80
CA ILE A 62 -2.09 37.93 11.79
C ILE A 62 -2.18 36.41 11.93
N LYS A 63 -2.12 35.90 13.17
CA LYS A 63 -2.09 34.46 13.50
C LYS A 63 -2.96 34.13 14.72
N PRO A 64 -3.26 32.85 14.98
CA PRO A 64 -3.92 32.40 16.21
C PRO A 64 -3.27 32.95 17.49
N GLY A 65 -4.09 33.21 18.52
CA GLY A 65 -3.69 33.82 19.79
C GLY A 65 -3.85 35.35 19.78
N ILE A 66 -2.95 36.04 20.51
CA ILE A 66 -2.94 37.50 20.64
C ILE A 66 -2.21 38.13 19.46
N ASN A 67 -2.79 39.17 18.85
CA ASN A 67 -2.15 40.00 17.83
C ASN A 67 -2.23 41.47 18.25
N LEU A 68 -1.11 42.18 18.31
CA LEU A 68 -1.05 43.59 18.69
C LEU A 68 -0.71 44.43 17.46
N GLN A 69 -1.41 45.54 17.24
CA GLN A 69 -1.08 46.49 16.19
C GLN A 69 -0.45 47.75 16.81
N GLY A 70 0.79 48.05 16.41
CA GLY A 70 1.53 49.25 16.82
C GLY A 70 2.30 49.87 15.65
N PHE A 71 3.31 50.67 15.96
CA PHE A 71 4.20 51.29 14.98
C PHE A 71 5.66 51.01 15.31
N CYS A 72 6.49 50.80 14.29
CA CYS A 72 7.92 50.59 14.47
C CYS A 72 8.68 51.92 14.53
N GLU A 73 9.56 52.09 15.52
CA GLU A 73 10.39 53.29 15.71
C GLU A 73 11.81 53.15 15.13
N ASN A 74 12.21 51.97 14.63
CA ASN A 74 13.52 51.83 13.98
C ASN A 74 13.52 52.57 12.63
N ILE A 75 14.30 53.64 12.53
CA ILE A 75 14.48 54.49 11.33
C ILE A 75 15.01 53.69 10.12
N GLU A 76 15.70 52.56 10.31
CA GLU A 76 16.15 51.68 9.22
C GLU A 76 15.05 50.71 8.73
N CYS A 77 13.92 50.63 9.43
CA CYS A 77 12.82 49.72 9.07
C CYS A 77 11.90 50.33 7.98
N LEU A 78 11.56 49.53 6.97
CA LEU A 78 10.64 49.94 5.89
C LEU A 78 9.26 50.37 6.42
N ALA A 79 8.70 49.62 7.39
CA ALA A 79 7.42 49.96 8.00
C ALA A 79 7.46 51.28 8.80
N ALA A 80 8.59 51.61 9.43
CA ALA A 80 8.75 52.88 10.14
C ALA A 80 8.81 54.06 9.14
N ASN A 81 9.62 53.94 8.09
CA ASN A 81 9.75 54.96 7.05
C ASN A 81 8.43 55.26 6.32
N ALA A 82 7.65 54.22 6.03
CA ALA A 82 6.32 54.35 5.42
C ALA A 82 5.19 54.56 6.46
N ARG A 83 5.49 54.65 7.76
CA ARG A 83 4.54 54.81 8.88
C ARG A 83 3.40 53.78 8.89
N LEU A 84 3.69 52.55 8.47
CA LEU A 84 2.73 51.48 8.34
C LEU A 84 2.38 50.91 9.74
N PRO A 85 1.10 50.62 10.03
CA PRO A 85 0.73 49.82 11.19
C PRO A 85 1.33 48.42 11.11
N VAL A 86 1.96 47.97 12.19
CA VAL A 86 2.68 46.70 12.28
C VAL A 86 1.95 45.75 13.21
N TRP A 87 1.57 44.58 12.71
CA TRP A 87 1.04 43.47 13.50
C TRP A 87 2.17 42.61 14.09
N VAL A 88 2.11 42.39 15.41
CA VAL A 88 2.96 41.43 16.14
C VAL A 88 2.07 40.36 16.74
N ASN A 89 2.30 39.09 16.40
CA ASN A 89 1.63 37.97 17.04
C ASN A 89 2.40 37.53 18.30
N GLU A 90 1.67 37.37 19.40
CA GLU A 90 2.17 37.00 20.72
C GLU A 90 1.72 35.59 21.15
N GLU A 91 1.10 34.83 20.25
CA GLU A 91 0.59 33.45 20.43
C GLU A 91 -0.42 33.27 21.60
N PHE A 92 -0.52 32.05 22.13
CA PHE A 92 -1.44 31.63 23.19
C PHE A 92 -0.79 31.74 24.57
N LYS A 93 -0.69 32.96 25.11
CA LYS A 93 -0.12 33.19 26.45
C LYS A 93 -0.84 34.30 27.22
N GLU A 94 -0.36 34.57 28.43
CA GLU A 94 -0.79 35.69 29.26
C GLU A 94 0.30 36.77 29.21
N ILE A 95 -0.05 37.99 28.80
CA ILE A 95 0.87 39.13 28.69
C ILE A 95 0.35 40.33 29.49
N SER A 96 1.24 41.25 29.82
CA SER A 96 0.89 42.54 30.42
C SER A 96 1.81 43.62 29.87
N PHE A 97 1.23 44.74 29.46
CA PHE A 97 1.95 45.79 28.72
C PHE A 97 1.40 47.18 29.01
N PHE A 98 2.22 48.20 28.75
CA PHE A 98 1.84 49.60 28.68
C PHE A 98 1.84 50.01 27.21
N SER A 99 0.73 50.54 26.72
CA SER A 99 0.52 50.77 25.27
C SER A 99 1.52 51.74 24.63
N ASP A 100 2.13 52.61 25.42
CA ASP A 100 3.12 53.62 25.03
C ASP A 100 4.58 53.23 25.29
N LYS A 101 4.83 52.19 26.10
CA LYS A 101 6.18 51.89 26.65
C LYS A 101 6.69 50.46 26.40
N THR A 102 5.82 49.50 26.13
CA THR A 102 6.23 48.11 25.94
C THR A 102 6.66 47.87 24.50
N LEU A 103 7.95 47.57 24.31
CA LEU A 103 8.56 47.30 23.02
C LEU A 103 8.37 45.85 22.58
N TYR A 104 7.80 45.67 21.39
CA TYR A 104 7.55 44.38 20.74
C TYR A 104 8.45 44.16 19.53
N ARG A 105 8.69 42.89 19.18
CA ARG A 105 9.59 42.51 18.08
C ARG A 105 8.92 42.77 16.74
N CYS A 106 9.45 43.73 15.97
CA CYS A 106 9.01 43.99 14.61
C CYS A 106 9.27 42.76 13.71
N PRO A 107 8.29 42.28 12.91
CA PRO A 107 8.53 41.18 11.98
C PRO A 107 9.55 41.56 10.89
N ASP A 108 9.52 42.80 10.43
CA ASP A 108 10.29 43.27 9.28
C ASP A 108 11.78 43.47 9.63
N CYS A 109 12.10 44.31 10.62
CA CYS A 109 13.48 44.56 11.04
C CYS A 109 14.00 43.62 12.16
N LYS A 110 13.14 42.74 12.71
CA LYS A 110 13.47 41.71 13.72
C LYS A 110 14.02 42.25 15.07
N GLN A 111 13.93 43.55 15.31
CA GLN A 111 14.33 44.23 16.56
C GLN A 111 13.10 44.55 17.43
N SER A 112 13.29 44.66 18.75
CA SER A 112 12.24 45.05 19.71
C SER A 112 11.99 46.56 19.67
N THR A 113 11.21 47.00 18.68
CA THR A 113 11.06 48.42 18.27
C THR A 113 9.63 48.79 17.87
N VAL A 114 8.65 47.89 18.04
CA VAL A 114 7.22 48.21 17.87
C VAL A 114 6.67 48.71 19.22
N THR A 115 6.13 49.92 19.25
CA THR A 115 5.44 50.52 20.40
C THR A 115 4.15 51.20 19.93
N SER A 116 3.54 52.06 20.76
CA SER A 116 2.30 52.78 20.47
C SER A 116 1.19 51.83 19.99
N ILE A 117 0.93 50.80 20.80
CA ILE A 117 -0.07 49.78 20.51
C ILE A 117 -1.45 50.43 20.49
N THR A 118 -2.11 50.40 19.33
CA THR A 118 -3.42 51.02 19.09
C THR A 118 -4.57 50.00 19.05
N LYS A 119 -4.28 48.73 18.80
CA LYS A 119 -5.28 47.65 18.78
C LYS A 119 -4.70 46.36 19.36
N ALA A 120 -5.55 45.56 20.00
CA ALA A 120 -5.29 44.17 20.33
C ALA A 120 -6.40 43.29 19.76
N MET A 121 -6.04 42.37 18.87
CA MET A 121 -6.95 41.41 18.26
C MET A 121 -6.68 40.00 18.77
N PHE A 122 -7.71 39.38 19.32
CA PHE A 122 -7.74 37.95 19.62
C PHE A 122 -8.28 37.20 18.41
N LEU A 123 -7.72 36.02 18.13
CA LEU A 123 -8.06 35.20 16.97
C LEU A 123 -7.83 33.72 17.31
N ASN A 124 -8.80 32.83 17.04
CA ASN A 124 -8.74 31.40 17.38
C ASN A 124 -8.52 31.10 18.87
N SER A 125 -8.96 32.00 19.76
CA SER A 125 -8.69 31.88 21.19
C SER A 125 -9.88 32.21 22.09
N GLU A 126 -10.10 31.39 23.12
CA GLU A 126 -10.71 31.85 24.38
C GLU A 126 -9.80 32.94 24.97
N TYR A 127 -10.34 34.10 25.33
CA TYR A 127 -9.53 35.24 25.76
C TYR A 127 -10.10 35.99 26.96
N SER A 128 -9.26 36.84 27.56
CA SER A 128 -9.71 37.91 28.47
C SER A 128 -8.82 39.14 28.33
N ILE A 129 -9.43 40.33 28.37
CA ILE A 129 -8.78 41.63 28.43
C ILE A 129 -9.22 42.36 29.71
N SER A 130 -8.27 43.04 30.37
CA SER A 130 -8.53 43.90 31.53
C SER A 130 -7.52 45.05 31.59
N THR A 131 -7.98 46.25 31.91
CA THR A 131 -7.14 47.42 32.21
C THR A 131 -6.82 47.49 33.70
N ASN A 132 -5.60 47.91 34.05
CA ASN A 132 -5.24 48.18 35.45
C ASN A 132 -5.88 49.50 35.92
N GLY A 133 -7.16 49.43 36.30
CA GLY A 133 -7.96 50.55 36.82
C GLY A 133 -9.43 50.17 37.01
N ASP A 134 -9.98 49.35 36.10
CA ASP A 134 -11.38 48.93 36.12
C ASP A 134 -11.51 47.41 36.19
N LEU A 135 -12.40 46.91 37.05
CA LEU A 135 -12.74 45.48 37.15
C LEU A 135 -13.67 44.98 36.03
N ILE A 136 -13.72 45.67 34.89
CA ILE A 136 -14.46 45.25 33.69
C ILE A 136 -13.65 44.14 32.99
N GLN A 137 -13.71 42.94 33.57
CA GLN A 137 -13.27 41.72 32.91
C GLN A 137 -14.26 41.40 31.78
N VAL A 138 -13.97 41.85 30.56
CA VAL A 138 -14.78 41.58 29.37
C VAL A 138 -14.66 40.11 28.99
N LYS A 139 -15.47 39.28 29.66
CA LYS A 139 -15.86 37.93 29.21
C LYS A 139 -17.03 38.09 28.22
N ASP A 140 -16.73 38.61 27.03
CA ASP A 140 -17.66 38.47 25.91
C ASP A 140 -17.86 36.98 25.60
N ASN A 141 -19.10 36.59 25.30
CA ASN A 141 -19.47 35.17 25.12
C ASN A 141 -18.92 34.63 23.77
N ASN A 142 -17.66 34.21 23.79
CA ASN A 142 -16.92 33.54 22.71
C ASN A 142 -17.01 34.21 21.33
N HIS A 143 -16.55 35.45 21.25
CA HIS A 143 -16.25 36.10 19.97
C HIS A 143 -14.86 35.67 19.46
N TYR A 144 -14.78 34.47 18.86
CA TYR A 144 -13.55 33.82 18.33
C TYR A 144 -12.54 34.74 17.63
N GLN A 145 -13.02 35.81 16.98
CA GLN A 145 -12.20 36.94 16.53
C GLN A 145 -12.83 38.24 17.03
N TYR A 146 -12.06 39.02 17.79
CA TYR A 146 -12.46 40.36 18.25
C TYR A 146 -11.24 41.29 18.32
N THR A 147 -11.42 42.56 17.94
CA THR A 147 -10.38 43.60 17.96
C THR A 147 -10.77 44.71 18.94
N TYR A 148 -10.03 44.81 20.04
CA TYR A 148 -10.17 45.90 21.00
C TYR A 148 -9.30 47.10 20.58
N PRO A 149 -9.83 48.34 20.62
CA PRO A 149 -8.99 49.52 20.61
C PRO A 149 -8.19 49.60 21.92
N ILE A 150 -6.96 50.07 21.83
CA ILE A 150 -6.04 50.19 22.97
C ILE A 150 -5.77 51.67 23.24
N THR A 151 -6.07 52.11 24.46
CA THR A 151 -5.90 53.50 24.90
C THR A 151 -4.41 53.78 25.17
N PRO A 152 -3.82 54.85 24.59
CA PRO A 152 -2.46 55.26 24.89
C PRO A 152 -2.21 55.52 26.38
N GLY A 153 -1.01 55.21 26.87
CA GLY A 153 -0.60 55.39 28.27
C GLY A 153 -1.24 54.43 29.29
N SER A 154 -2.18 53.58 28.86
CA SER A 154 -2.90 52.65 29.75
C SER A 154 -2.19 51.29 29.84
N SER A 155 -2.29 50.66 31.00
CA SER A 155 -1.75 49.33 31.27
C SER A 155 -2.82 48.26 31.04
N TYR A 156 -2.51 47.30 30.17
CA TYR A 156 -3.39 46.20 29.80
C TYR A 156 -2.80 44.87 30.23
N LYS A 157 -3.67 43.98 30.69
CA LYS A 157 -3.40 42.55 30.84
C LYS A 157 -4.28 41.76 29.88
N LEU A 158 -3.65 40.97 29.02
CA LEU A 158 -4.32 40.12 28.03
C LEU A 158 -4.00 38.65 28.29
N LYS A 159 -4.95 37.77 27.99
CA LYS A 159 -4.76 36.33 28.00
C LYS A 159 -5.43 35.71 26.78
N ALA A 160 -4.75 34.78 26.12
CA ALA A 160 -5.32 33.91 25.10
C ALA A 160 -5.01 32.45 25.39
N GLN A 161 -6.01 31.59 25.22
CA GLN A 161 -5.89 30.13 25.28
C GLN A 161 -6.48 29.53 24.01
N LYS A 162 -6.05 28.32 23.62
CA LYS A 162 -6.62 27.64 22.45
C LYS A 162 -8.11 27.39 22.70
N ILE A 163 -8.93 27.61 21.67
CA ILE A 163 -10.33 27.18 21.68
C ILE A 163 -10.46 25.70 22.06
N ARG A 164 -11.50 25.40 22.83
CA ARG A 164 -11.96 24.05 23.19
C ARG A 164 -13.49 24.02 23.19
N GLN A 165 -14.05 22.83 23.29
CA GLN A 165 -15.45 22.64 23.60
C GLN A 165 -15.71 23.02 25.07
N HIS A 166 -16.95 23.41 25.37
CA HIS A 166 -17.40 23.80 26.70
C HIS A 166 -18.27 22.72 27.37
N ALA A 167 -17.98 21.45 27.09
CA ALA A 167 -18.78 20.34 27.59
C ALA A 167 -18.33 19.88 28.99
N THR A 168 -19.33 19.48 29.78
CA THR A 168 -19.19 18.95 31.14
C THR A 168 -18.87 17.45 31.17
N SER A 169 -19.14 16.74 30.08
CA SER A 169 -18.84 15.33 29.87
C SER A 169 -18.83 14.99 28.37
N LEU A 170 -18.32 13.81 27.99
CA LEU A 170 -18.41 13.34 26.61
C LEU A 170 -19.87 13.20 26.12
N LYS A 171 -20.78 12.75 27.00
CA LYS A 171 -22.21 12.62 26.66
C LYS A 171 -22.87 13.98 26.41
N ASP A 172 -22.56 14.97 27.25
CA ASP A 172 -22.97 16.36 27.07
C ASP A 172 -22.46 16.93 25.74
N LEU A 173 -21.19 16.68 25.40
CA LEU A 173 -20.60 17.08 24.12
C LEU A 173 -21.32 16.46 22.91
N VAL A 174 -21.63 15.17 22.97
CA VAL A 174 -22.38 14.46 21.92
C VAL A 174 -23.78 15.06 21.77
N THR A 175 -24.57 15.15 22.85
CA THR A 175 -25.94 15.68 22.78
C THR A 175 -26.00 17.13 22.28
N ARG A 176 -25.07 17.99 22.71
CA ARG A 176 -24.98 19.38 22.22
C ARG A 176 -24.58 19.45 20.75
N SER A 177 -23.65 18.60 20.32
CA SER A 177 -23.25 18.48 18.90
C SER A 177 -24.41 18.02 18.01
N GLU A 178 -25.17 16.99 18.43
CA GLU A 178 -26.33 16.48 17.69
C GLU A 178 -27.40 17.56 17.53
N THR A 179 -27.75 18.22 18.63
CA THR A 179 -28.76 19.29 18.66
C THR A 179 -28.34 20.48 17.79
N ALA A 180 -27.05 20.84 17.77
CA ALA A 180 -26.50 21.85 16.88
C ALA A 180 -26.57 21.43 15.39
N MET A 181 -26.30 20.16 15.07
CA MET A 181 -26.28 19.65 13.68
C MET A 181 -27.67 19.62 13.00
N ILE A 182 -28.75 19.62 13.79
CA ILE A 182 -30.15 19.72 13.33
C ILE A 182 -30.76 21.11 13.52
N SER A 183 -29.97 22.10 13.97
CA SER A 183 -30.47 23.44 14.29
C SER A 183 -30.83 24.29 13.07
N ASP A 184 -31.72 25.27 13.25
CA ASP A 184 -32.07 26.27 12.23
C ASP A 184 -30.84 26.98 11.65
N GLU A 185 -29.84 27.24 12.50
CA GLU A 185 -28.59 27.89 12.16
C GLU A 185 -27.81 27.08 11.10
N ILE A 186 -27.64 25.78 11.33
CA ILE A 186 -27.00 24.87 10.36
C ILE A 186 -27.91 24.59 9.16
N ILE A 187 -29.23 24.46 9.34
CA ILE A 187 -30.19 24.24 8.23
C ILE A 187 -30.19 25.43 7.26
N LYS A 188 -30.09 26.67 7.73
CA LYS A 188 -30.00 27.87 6.88
C LYS A 188 -28.68 27.91 6.11
N LEU A 189 -27.56 27.59 6.76
CA LEU A 189 -26.25 27.51 6.09
C LEU A 189 -26.24 26.47 4.98
N VAL A 190 -26.77 25.27 5.24
CA VAL A 190 -26.87 24.18 4.25
C VAL A 190 -27.75 24.59 3.07
N LYS A 191 -28.93 25.17 3.33
CA LYS A 191 -29.82 25.69 2.28
C LYS A 191 -29.21 26.82 1.45
N GLU A 192 -28.26 27.59 2.00
CA GLU A 192 -27.53 28.59 1.20
C GLU A 192 -26.54 27.92 0.26
N LEU A 193 -25.77 26.95 0.75
CA LEU A 193 -24.80 26.18 -0.06
C LEU A 193 -25.49 25.43 -1.21
N GLU A 194 -26.63 24.79 -0.93
CA GLU A 194 -27.42 24.02 -1.91
C GLU A 194 -27.88 24.86 -3.11
N LYS A 195 -28.13 26.17 -2.94
CA LYS A 195 -28.46 27.09 -4.05
C LYS A 195 -27.36 27.18 -5.11
N TYR A 196 -26.10 27.03 -4.70
CA TYR A 196 -24.93 27.05 -5.59
C TYR A 196 -24.60 25.66 -6.14
N SER A 197 -25.56 24.72 -6.09
CA SER A 197 -25.42 23.30 -6.48
C SER A 197 -24.32 22.56 -5.71
N ILE A 198 -23.98 23.03 -4.51
CA ILE A 198 -22.97 22.41 -3.65
C ILE A 198 -23.63 21.29 -2.85
N THR A 199 -23.08 20.07 -2.94
CA THR A 199 -23.64 18.91 -2.23
C THR A 199 -23.15 18.89 -0.77
N VAL A 200 -24.07 18.83 0.19
CA VAL A 200 -23.75 18.70 1.61
C VAL A 200 -24.07 17.30 2.11
N VAL A 201 -23.04 16.59 2.59
CA VAL A 201 -23.16 15.25 3.16
C VAL A 201 -23.09 15.34 4.69
N LYS A 202 -24.18 14.99 5.36
CA LYS A 202 -24.20 14.76 6.81
C LYS A 202 -24.01 13.26 7.09
N PRO A 203 -23.22 12.86 8.10
CA PRO A 203 -23.17 11.47 8.54
C PRO A 203 -24.51 11.08 9.19
N GLU A 204 -24.97 9.86 8.97
CA GLU A 204 -26.29 9.38 9.46
C GLU A 204 -26.37 9.26 10.98
N LYS A 205 -25.23 9.15 11.66
CA LYS A 205 -25.08 9.07 13.11
C LYS A 205 -23.84 9.82 13.56
N VAL A 206 -23.79 10.21 14.83
CA VAL A 206 -22.53 10.57 15.49
C VAL A 206 -21.58 9.38 15.46
N LYS A 207 -20.29 9.70 15.49
CA LYS A 207 -19.16 8.76 15.51
C LYS A 207 -19.36 7.70 16.60
N ASP A 208 -19.15 6.44 16.23
CA ASP A 208 -19.19 5.27 17.11
C ASP A 208 -18.47 5.53 18.45
N GLU A 209 -19.10 5.13 19.58
CA GLU A 209 -18.62 5.49 20.93
C GLU A 209 -17.25 4.89 21.27
N VAL A 210 -16.95 3.66 20.80
CA VAL A 210 -15.66 3.00 21.02
C VAL A 210 -14.59 3.77 20.26
N ARG A 211 -14.83 3.98 18.96
CA ARG A 211 -13.93 4.68 18.04
C ARG A 211 -13.73 6.16 18.39
N LEU A 212 -14.73 6.81 19.00
CA LEU A 212 -14.62 8.16 19.55
C LEU A 212 -13.77 8.18 20.82
N SER A 213 -13.96 7.20 21.72
CA SER A 213 -13.18 7.05 22.95
C SER A 213 -11.70 6.76 22.67
N GLU A 214 -11.41 5.91 21.68
CA GLU A 214 -10.05 5.70 21.16
C GLU A 214 -9.44 7.00 20.64
N LYS A 215 -10.16 7.76 19.80
CA LYS A 215 -9.65 9.04 19.29
C LYS A 215 -9.33 10.01 20.44
N ILE A 216 -10.21 10.09 21.44
CA ILE A 216 -10.00 10.92 22.65
C ILE A 216 -8.73 10.49 23.39
N LYS A 217 -8.51 9.19 23.59
CA LYS A 217 -7.31 8.63 24.21
C LYS A 217 -6.04 9.00 23.43
N TYR A 218 -5.98 8.68 22.13
CA TYR A 218 -4.75 8.76 21.34
C TYR A 218 -4.45 10.16 20.79
N ASP A 219 -5.41 10.83 20.13
CA ASP A 219 -5.16 12.15 19.50
C ASP A 219 -5.15 13.29 20.53
N TYR A 220 -5.91 13.15 21.62
CA TYR A 220 -6.21 14.23 22.58
C TYR A 220 -5.83 13.93 24.04
N LYS A 221 -5.14 12.81 24.30
CA LYS A 221 -4.64 12.41 25.64
C LYS A 221 -5.72 12.34 26.72
N GLY A 222 -6.94 11.97 26.34
CA GLY A 222 -8.11 11.89 27.23
C GLY A 222 -8.98 13.15 27.27
N ASP A 223 -8.54 14.28 26.71
CA ASP A 223 -9.30 15.54 26.74
C ASP A 223 -10.35 15.59 25.62
N TYR A 224 -11.57 15.16 25.95
CA TYR A 224 -12.72 15.23 25.04
C TYR A 224 -13.06 16.66 24.61
N ASN A 225 -12.68 17.69 25.36
CA ASN A 225 -12.95 19.08 24.99
C ASN A 225 -12.02 19.59 23.87
N GLN A 226 -11.03 18.82 23.42
CA GLN A 226 -10.26 19.12 22.20
C GLN A 226 -10.83 18.43 20.93
N VAL A 227 -11.94 17.68 21.03
CA VAL A 227 -12.59 17.03 19.88
C VAL A 227 -13.58 17.97 19.20
N PHE A 228 -13.39 18.21 17.90
CA PHE A 228 -14.25 19.08 17.09
C PHE A 228 -15.08 18.32 16.05
N ASP A 229 -14.73 17.06 15.73
CA ASP A 229 -15.32 16.25 14.66
C ASP A 229 -16.43 15.29 15.13
N ILE A 230 -17.16 15.66 16.20
CA ILE A 230 -18.33 14.91 16.72
C ILE A 230 -19.58 15.31 15.93
N GLY A 231 -20.02 16.56 16.07
CA GLY A 231 -20.94 17.18 15.12
C GLY A 231 -20.15 17.60 13.90
N ARG A 232 -20.35 16.96 12.76
CA ARG A 232 -19.62 17.30 11.52
C ARG A 232 -20.43 17.11 10.25
N PHE A 233 -20.07 17.82 9.20
CA PHE A 233 -20.56 17.59 7.83
C PHE A 233 -19.48 17.86 6.80
N THR A 234 -19.63 17.25 5.61
CA THR A 234 -18.69 17.41 4.50
C THR A 234 -19.39 18.07 3.32
N ILE A 235 -18.76 19.11 2.80
CA ILE A 235 -19.15 19.83 1.60
C ILE A 235 -18.37 19.24 0.42
N LEU A 236 -19.12 18.79 -0.60
CA LEU A 236 -18.58 18.21 -1.82
C LEU A 236 -18.83 19.15 -3.00
N CYS A 237 -17.76 19.79 -3.46
CA CYS A 237 -17.74 20.70 -4.60
C CYS A 237 -17.41 19.93 -5.89
N GLU A 238 -17.96 20.36 -7.04
CA GLU A 238 -17.57 19.80 -8.34
C GLU A 238 -16.16 20.27 -8.74
N ASP A 239 -15.91 21.58 -8.61
CA ASP A 239 -14.68 22.25 -9.03
C ASP A 239 -14.18 23.27 -8.00
N GLN A 240 -13.07 23.95 -8.33
CA GLN A 240 -12.45 24.97 -7.50
C GLN A 240 -13.31 26.26 -7.42
N THR A 241 -14.26 26.49 -8.33
CA THR A 241 -15.21 27.62 -8.30
C THR A 241 -16.27 27.38 -7.23
N ASN A 242 -16.88 26.19 -7.20
CA ASN A 242 -17.80 25.78 -6.15
C ASN A 242 -17.12 25.79 -4.78
N LEU A 243 -15.83 25.39 -4.71
CA LEU A 243 -15.05 25.46 -3.46
C LEU A 243 -14.81 26.92 -3.01
N LYS A 244 -14.41 27.81 -3.93
CA LYS A 244 -14.29 29.26 -3.66
C LYS A 244 -15.62 29.87 -3.20
N THR A 245 -16.74 29.45 -3.79
CA THR A 245 -18.09 29.86 -3.38
C THR A 245 -18.47 29.35 -1.98
N ALA A 246 -18.16 28.08 -1.65
CA ALA A 246 -18.35 27.56 -0.29
C ALA A 246 -17.59 28.39 0.76
N VAL A 247 -16.32 28.74 0.47
CA VAL A 247 -15.50 29.59 1.34
C VAL A 247 -16.06 31.02 1.45
N MET A 248 -16.64 31.58 0.38
CA MET A 248 -17.33 32.88 0.45
C MET A 248 -18.58 32.83 1.33
N VAL A 249 -19.41 31.79 1.20
CA VAL A 249 -20.59 31.59 2.09
C VAL A 249 -20.15 31.44 3.55
N MET A 250 -19.02 30.76 3.83
CA MET A 250 -18.47 30.69 5.19
C MET A 250 -18.04 32.06 5.73
N LYS A 251 -17.40 32.92 4.93
CA LYS A 251 -17.01 34.26 5.39
C LYS A 251 -18.22 35.10 5.83
N GLU A 252 -19.42 34.75 5.37
CA GLU A 252 -20.68 35.37 5.77
C GLU A 252 -21.44 34.62 6.89
N ALA A 253 -20.86 33.61 7.54
CA ALA A 253 -21.58 32.70 8.45
C ALA A 253 -22.32 33.40 9.63
N LYS A 254 -21.90 34.63 9.98
CA LYS A 254 -22.62 35.50 10.94
C LYS A 254 -24.08 35.74 10.54
N LYS A 255 -24.42 35.71 9.24
CA LYS A 255 -25.81 35.79 8.73
C LYS A 255 -26.70 34.63 9.21
N PHE A 256 -26.11 33.52 9.64
CA PHE A 256 -26.81 32.33 10.14
C PHE A 256 -26.66 32.15 11.66
N ASN A 257 -26.21 33.20 12.38
CA ASN A 257 -25.83 33.18 13.80
C ASN A 257 -24.66 32.23 14.13
N LEU A 258 -23.81 31.91 13.14
CA LEU A 258 -22.63 31.05 13.29
C LEU A 258 -21.35 31.89 13.35
N ILE A 259 -20.35 31.44 14.09
CA ILE A 259 -19.02 32.07 14.11
C ILE A 259 -18.00 31.09 13.51
N VAL A 260 -17.44 31.45 12.35
CA VAL A 260 -16.34 30.71 11.72
C VAL A 260 -15.16 30.64 12.67
N SER A 261 -14.55 29.47 12.76
CA SER A 261 -13.41 29.22 13.60
C SER A 261 -12.36 28.34 12.89
N GLU A 262 -11.09 28.74 12.94
CA GLU A 262 -9.94 27.98 12.41
C GLU A 262 -10.11 27.48 10.96
N ASP A 263 -9.91 28.36 9.98
CA ASP A 263 -9.74 27.95 8.58
C ASP A 263 -8.37 27.27 8.39
N LYS A 264 -8.40 25.94 8.35
CA LYS A 264 -7.25 25.09 8.06
C LYS A 264 -7.31 24.65 6.61
N ASP A 265 -6.82 25.53 5.74
CA ASP A 265 -6.51 25.24 4.35
C ASP A 265 -5.35 24.23 4.26
N PHE A 266 -5.72 22.97 4.03
CA PHE A 266 -4.87 21.91 3.51
C PHE A 266 -5.34 21.48 2.11
N PHE A 267 -5.97 22.38 1.36
CA PHE A 267 -6.39 22.11 0.00
C PHE A 267 -5.24 22.42 -0.97
N GLU A 268 -4.64 23.60 -0.84
CA GLU A 268 -3.44 24.01 -1.58
C GLU A 268 -2.13 23.71 -0.81
N LYS A 269 -2.22 23.08 0.37
CA LYS A 269 -1.07 22.70 1.23
C LYS A 269 -1.18 21.26 1.71
N GLN A 270 -0.08 20.51 1.69
CA GLN A 270 -0.06 19.13 2.18
C GLN A 270 -0.30 19.07 3.70
N SER A 271 -1.38 18.40 4.10
CA SER A 271 -1.62 17.96 5.48
C SER A 271 -0.68 16.80 5.85
N ARG A 272 -0.58 16.43 7.15
CA ARG A 272 0.26 15.28 7.59
C ARG A 272 -0.04 13.95 6.89
N THR A 273 -1.26 13.79 6.36
CA THR A 273 -1.71 12.61 5.62
C THR A 273 -1.98 12.93 4.15
N HIS A 274 -1.57 14.10 3.66
CA HIS A 274 -1.73 14.54 2.27
C HIS A 274 -3.18 14.53 1.73
N HIS A 275 -4.21 14.48 2.59
CA HIS A 275 -5.58 14.72 2.16
C HIS A 275 -5.82 16.21 1.86
N ARG A 276 -6.50 16.50 0.73
CA ARG A 276 -6.95 17.84 0.32
C ARG A 276 -8.30 18.20 0.93
N PHE A 277 -8.30 19.09 1.91
CA PHE A 277 -9.52 19.67 2.50
C PHE A 277 -9.28 21.08 3.06
N HIS A 278 -10.32 21.91 3.07
CA HIS A 278 -10.46 22.97 4.05
C HIS A 278 -11.20 22.40 5.26
N ASN A 279 -10.56 22.34 6.41
CA ASN A 279 -11.26 22.08 7.67
C ASN A 279 -11.57 23.42 8.34
N ILE A 280 -12.84 23.66 8.60
CA ILE A 280 -13.38 24.89 9.18
C ILE A 280 -14.26 24.48 10.36
N LYS A 281 -14.00 25.01 11.55
CA LYS A 281 -14.89 24.85 12.70
C LYS A 281 -15.97 25.92 12.64
N LEU A 282 -17.17 25.61 13.11
CA LEU A 282 -18.29 26.53 13.22
C LEU A 282 -18.79 26.49 14.65
N TYR A 283 -18.58 27.59 15.39
CA TYR A 283 -19.16 27.76 16.71
C TYR A 283 -20.64 28.12 16.58
N VAL A 284 -21.49 27.45 17.35
CA VAL A 284 -22.95 27.61 17.35
C VAL A 284 -23.38 28.18 18.72
N PRO A 285 -23.42 29.52 18.92
CA PRO A 285 -23.49 30.14 20.25
C PRO A 285 -24.71 29.72 21.07
N LYS A 286 -25.83 29.44 20.41
CA LYS A 286 -27.09 28.96 20.98
C LYS A 286 -26.99 27.63 21.73
N TYR A 287 -26.04 26.77 21.34
CA TYR A 287 -25.76 25.48 21.98
C TYR A 287 -24.38 25.47 22.66
N ASP A 288 -23.59 26.54 22.50
CA ASP A 288 -22.25 26.74 23.06
C ASP A 288 -21.33 25.52 22.78
N VAL A 289 -21.25 25.18 21.48
CA VAL A 289 -20.49 24.03 20.95
C VAL A 289 -19.92 24.37 19.58
N TYR A 290 -18.79 23.76 19.23
CA TYR A 290 -18.20 23.81 17.89
C TYR A 290 -18.53 22.54 17.10
N VAL A 291 -18.95 22.70 15.85
CA VAL A 291 -19.07 21.61 14.85
C VAL A 291 -17.98 21.74 13.78
N GLU A 292 -17.52 20.63 13.20
CA GLU A 292 -16.52 20.64 12.12
C GLU A 292 -17.17 20.54 10.74
N MET A 293 -16.79 21.46 9.86
CA MET A 293 -17.12 21.43 8.45
C MET A 293 -15.85 21.11 7.64
N GLN A 294 -15.93 20.12 6.76
CA GLN A 294 -14.84 19.77 5.84
C GLN A 294 -15.27 20.09 4.41
N ALA A 295 -14.50 20.83 3.63
CA ALA A 295 -14.81 21.10 2.21
C ALA A 295 -13.72 20.54 1.28
N THR A 296 -14.14 19.81 0.25
CA THR A 296 -13.23 19.19 -0.75
C THR A 296 -13.94 19.00 -2.10
N LEU A 297 -13.21 18.54 -3.12
CA LEU A 297 -13.79 18.19 -4.43
C LEU A 297 -14.32 16.76 -4.45
N LYS A 298 -15.38 16.49 -5.23
CA LYS A 298 -15.93 15.13 -5.40
C LYS A 298 -14.91 14.11 -5.89
N ARG A 299 -13.94 14.51 -6.73
CA ARG A 299 -12.86 13.62 -7.20
C ARG A 299 -11.77 13.28 -6.15
N TYR A 300 -11.82 13.92 -4.98
CA TYR A 300 -10.92 13.68 -3.84
C TYR A 300 -11.59 13.01 -2.64
N THR A 301 -12.93 12.91 -2.63
CA THR A 301 -13.64 12.39 -1.45
C THR A 301 -13.52 10.88 -1.34
N THR A 302 -13.32 10.41 -0.10
CA THR A 302 -13.36 9.00 0.31
C THR A 302 -14.68 8.67 1.05
N LEU A 303 -15.71 9.51 0.92
CA LEU A 303 -17.03 9.24 1.49
C LEU A 303 -17.75 8.15 0.69
N GLU A 304 -18.23 7.13 1.39
CA GLU A 304 -19.07 6.07 0.83
C GLU A 304 -20.36 6.65 0.22
N GLY A 305 -20.78 6.11 -0.93
CA GLY A 305 -21.89 6.66 -1.73
C GLY A 305 -21.55 7.88 -2.60
N TYR A 306 -20.46 8.62 -2.31
CA TYR A 306 -20.07 9.83 -3.05
C TYR A 306 -18.69 9.75 -3.73
N SER A 307 -17.83 8.84 -3.27
CA SER A 307 -16.49 8.62 -3.81
C SER A 307 -16.53 8.01 -5.21
N MET A 308 -15.81 8.63 -6.15
CA MET A 308 -15.46 7.99 -7.43
C MET A 308 -14.29 7.00 -7.30
N ILE A 309 -13.55 7.08 -6.19
CA ILE A 309 -12.39 6.26 -5.85
C ILE A 309 -12.86 4.89 -5.33
N GLU A 310 -12.25 3.83 -5.85
CA GLU A 310 -12.55 2.44 -5.49
C GLU A 310 -12.00 2.11 -4.10
N ASN A 311 -12.69 1.21 -3.37
CA ASN A 311 -12.39 0.88 -1.98
C ASN A 311 -12.12 2.14 -1.11
N PRO A 312 -13.09 3.09 -1.03
CA PRO A 312 -12.86 4.41 -0.43
C PRO A 312 -12.50 4.36 1.06
N LYS A 313 -12.86 3.27 1.75
CA LYS A 313 -12.51 3.04 3.16
C LYS A 313 -11.03 2.73 3.38
N LEU A 314 -10.28 2.28 2.36
CA LEU A 314 -8.92 1.75 2.52
C LEU A 314 -7.97 2.72 3.24
N SER A 315 -7.75 3.91 2.68
CA SER A 315 -6.83 4.91 3.26
C SER A 315 -7.24 5.31 4.69
N HIS A 316 -8.56 5.48 4.89
CA HIS A 316 -9.13 5.82 6.18
C HIS A 316 -8.90 4.72 7.24
N SER A 317 -9.19 3.45 6.91
CA SER A 317 -8.97 2.32 7.83
C SER A 317 -7.48 2.07 8.10
N TYR A 318 -6.63 2.20 7.09
CA TYR A 318 -5.17 2.11 7.21
C TYR A 318 -4.62 3.18 8.17
N TYR A 319 -5.13 4.41 8.09
CA TYR A 319 -4.80 5.49 9.02
C TYR A 319 -5.22 5.19 10.47
N GLU A 320 -6.38 4.56 10.71
CA GLU A 320 -6.82 4.28 12.08
C GLU A 320 -6.00 3.18 12.77
N LEU A 321 -5.53 2.17 12.03
CA LEU A 321 -4.53 1.21 12.53
C LEU A 321 -3.20 1.93 12.89
N LEU A 322 -2.68 2.74 11.97
CA LEU A 322 -1.47 3.55 12.17
C LEU A 322 -1.53 4.46 13.40
N ARG A 323 -2.70 5.05 13.68
CA ARG A 323 -2.95 5.95 14.81
C ARG A 323 -2.91 5.23 16.15
N ALA A 324 -3.43 4.00 16.22
CA ALA A 324 -3.50 3.21 17.45
C ALA A 324 -2.19 2.48 17.80
N TRP A 325 -1.30 2.31 16.82
CA TRP A 325 -0.04 1.57 16.94
C TRP A 325 0.97 2.30 17.84
N GLU A 326 1.32 1.69 18.98
CA GLU A 326 2.47 2.07 19.80
C GLU A 326 3.59 1.04 19.54
N PRO A 327 4.74 1.44 18.95
CA PRO A 327 5.79 0.50 18.56
C PRO A 327 6.61 0.04 19.77
N ASN A 328 6.96 -1.24 19.79
CA ASN A 328 7.51 -1.96 20.94
C ASN A 328 9.03 -2.22 20.81
N ASN A 329 9.58 -2.08 19.61
CA ASN A 329 10.99 -2.30 19.28
C ASN A 329 11.37 -1.53 17.99
N PRO A 330 12.66 -1.45 17.59
CA PRO A 330 13.07 -0.67 16.42
C PRO A 330 12.48 -1.15 15.08
N GLU A 331 12.34 -2.47 14.86
CA GLU A 331 11.77 -3.03 13.63
C GLU A 331 10.27 -2.68 13.49
N ASP A 332 9.58 -2.60 14.63
CA ASP A 332 8.17 -2.17 14.79
C ASP A 332 8.00 -0.68 14.44
N ASP A 333 8.95 0.18 14.84
CA ASP A 333 8.96 1.61 14.52
C ASP A 333 9.36 1.89 13.06
N ASP A 334 10.35 1.17 12.50
CA ASP A 334 10.72 1.22 11.08
C ASP A 334 9.52 0.83 10.17
N LEU A 335 8.80 -0.24 10.52
CA LEU A 335 7.62 -0.68 9.79
C LEU A 335 6.47 0.33 9.90
N LYS A 336 6.32 0.98 11.07
CA LYS A 336 5.35 2.06 11.27
C LYS A 336 5.72 3.32 10.48
N GLN A 337 6.99 3.70 10.40
CA GLN A 337 7.43 4.82 9.55
C GLN A 337 7.16 4.51 8.07
N ALA A 338 7.52 3.33 7.59
CA ALA A 338 7.23 2.88 6.23
C ALA A 338 5.72 2.85 5.93
N SER A 339 4.91 2.50 6.93
CA SER A 339 3.44 2.58 6.86
C SER A 339 2.96 4.03 6.73
N HIS A 340 3.50 4.98 7.51
CA HIS A 340 3.18 6.40 7.34
C HIS A 340 3.57 6.92 5.94
N GLU A 341 4.72 6.50 5.41
CA GLU A 341 5.13 6.86 4.05
C GLU A 341 4.19 6.32 2.96
N ILE A 342 3.67 5.08 3.10
CA ILE A 342 2.77 4.52 2.08
C ILE A 342 1.36 5.11 2.17
N LEU A 343 0.86 5.43 3.37
CA LEU A 343 -0.38 6.18 3.53
C LEU A 343 -0.31 7.54 2.82
N THR A 344 0.81 8.25 2.97
CA THR A 344 1.07 9.51 2.25
C THR A 344 1.01 9.32 0.74
N LYS A 345 1.75 8.34 0.18
CA LYS A 345 1.77 8.04 -1.27
C LYS A 345 0.39 7.61 -1.80
N ILE A 346 -0.40 6.87 -1.02
CA ILE A 346 -1.78 6.50 -1.34
C ILE A 346 -2.67 7.76 -1.42
N ASN A 347 -2.49 8.71 -0.49
CA ASN A 347 -3.23 9.96 -0.50
C ASN A 347 -2.75 10.94 -1.58
N ASP A 348 -1.48 10.87 -2.01
CA ASP A 348 -1.00 11.59 -3.20
C ASP A 348 -1.71 11.14 -4.49
N VAL A 349 -1.98 9.83 -4.65
CA VAL A 349 -2.80 9.27 -5.75
C VAL A 349 -4.25 9.68 -5.62
N ILE A 350 -4.84 9.58 -4.43
CA ILE A 350 -6.25 9.90 -4.15
C ILE A 350 -6.53 11.38 -4.42
N CYS A 351 -5.70 12.27 -3.89
CA CYS A 351 -5.90 13.72 -3.92
C CYS A 351 -5.19 14.46 -5.07
N GLU A 352 -4.56 13.77 -6.03
CA GLU A 352 -3.84 14.38 -7.18
C GLU A 352 -2.71 15.35 -6.75
N TRP A 353 -1.86 14.94 -5.80
CA TRP A 353 -0.58 15.63 -5.52
C TRP A 353 0.53 15.22 -6.49
N ILE A 354 0.35 14.12 -7.20
CA ILE A 354 1.17 13.66 -8.32
C ILE A 354 0.35 13.71 -9.62
N ASP A 355 1.04 13.83 -10.76
CA ASP A 355 0.40 14.01 -12.06
C ASP A 355 -0.22 12.71 -12.62
N ASP A 356 -1.22 12.86 -13.50
CA ASP A 356 -1.93 11.73 -14.10
C ASP A 356 -1.03 10.77 -14.89
N LYS A 357 0.10 11.23 -15.45
CA LYS A 357 1.03 10.35 -16.18
C LYS A 357 1.83 9.50 -15.20
N ALA A 358 2.21 10.04 -14.04
CA ALA A 358 2.79 9.27 -12.94
C ALA A 358 1.79 8.25 -12.38
N ILE A 359 0.53 8.64 -12.14
CA ILE A 359 -0.54 7.73 -11.68
C ILE A 359 -0.77 6.61 -12.71
N GLN A 360 -0.91 6.95 -14.00
CA GLN A 360 -1.09 5.97 -15.08
C GLN A 360 0.13 5.04 -15.21
N LYS A 361 1.36 5.55 -15.09
CA LYS A 361 2.58 4.73 -15.10
C LYS A 361 2.62 3.73 -13.94
N MET A 362 2.10 4.09 -12.76
CA MET A 362 1.93 3.13 -11.66
C MET A 362 0.84 2.11 -11.97
N ALA A 363 -0.35 2.56 -12.41
CA ALA A 363 -1.47 1.70 -12.75
C ALA A 363 -1.15 0.68 -13.85
N ASN A 364 -0.30 1.03 -14.82
CA ASN A 364 0.17 0.12 -15.88
C ASN A 364 1.03 -1.06 -15.37
N ARG A 365 1.45 -1.06 -14.10
CA ARG A 365 2.19 -2.15 -13.45
C ARG A 365 1.28 -3.05 -12.59
N TYR A 366 0.00 -2.74 -12.50
CA TYR A 366 -0.97 -3.54 -11.76
C TYR A 366 -1.08 -4.95 -12.34
N ARG A 367 -1.07 -5.93 -11.45
CA ARG A 367 -1.51 -7.30 -11.71
C ARG A 367 -2.40 -7.72 -10.53
N PRO A 368 -3.60 -8.29 -10.77
CA PRO A 368 -4.49 -8.74 -9.70
C PRO A 368 -3.92 -9.95 -8.96
N HIS A 369 -4.46 -10.23 -7.77
CA HIS A 369 -4.11 -11.43 -7.00
C HIS A 369 -4.34 -12.74 -7.76
N SER A 370 -5.34 -12.82 -8.64
CA SER A 370 -5.61 -14.00 -9.49
C SER A 370 -4.41 -14.41 -10.34
N ASP A 371 -3.64 -13.44 -10.82
CA ASP A 371 -2.61 -13.66 -11.83
C ASP A 371 -1.23 -13.87 -11.19
N ILE A 372 -1.00 -13.28 -10.01
CA ILE A 372 0.30 -13.32 -9.32
C ILE A 372 0.32 -14.27 -8.12
N ILE A 373 -0.84 -14.52 -7.51
CA ILE A 373 -1.07 -15.21 -6.23
C ILE A 373 -0.12 -14.68 -5.14
N VAL A 374 -0.59 -13.65 -4.42
CA VAL A 374 0.15 -13.04 -3.30
C VAL A 374 0.28 -14.06 -2.16
N LEU A 375 1.51 -14.39 -1.75
CA LEU A 375 1.79 -15.40 -0.73
C LEU A 375 1.61 -14.81 0.67
N LYS A 376 0.90 -15.50 1.58
CA LYS A 376 0.67 -15.05 2.96
C LYS A 376 2.01 -14.85 3.72
N PRO A 377 2.19 -13.75 4.49
CA PRO A 377 3.44 -13.48 5.20
C PRO A 377 3.72 -14.53 6.29
N PRO A 378 4.98 -15.03 6.43
CA PRO A 378 5.35 -15.95 7.50
C PRO A 378 4.98 -15.44 8.91
N GLN A 379 5.05 -14.12 9.13
CA GLN A 379 4.74 -13.46 10.40
C GLN A 379 3.30 -13.68 10.89
N ILE A 380 2.37 -13.97 9.97
CA ILE A 380 0.95 -14.23 10.27
C ILE A 380 0.45 -15.58 9.73
N PHE A 381 1.29 -16.36 9.04
CA PHE A 381 0.87 -17.62 8.42
C PHE A 381 0.26 -18.60 9.44
N LYS A 382 0.99 -18.88 10.53
CA LYS A 382 0.63 -19.86 11.59
C LYS A 382 0.02 -19.25 12.86
N LYS A 383 -0.42 -17.99 12.84
CA LYS A 383 -1.00 -17.30 14.00
C LYS A 383 -2.52 -17.30 13.95
N SER A 384 -3.13 -17.40 15.13
CA SER A 384 -4.57 -17.22 15.33
C SER A 384 -4.99 -15.75 15.23
N GLU A 385 -6.28 -15.49 14.98
CA GLU A 385 -6.82 -14.13 14.99
C GLU A 385 -6.58 -13.40 16.32
N GLY A 386 -6.57 -14.11 17.45
CA GLY A 386 -6.33 -13.52 18.76
C GLY A 386 -4.90 -13.01 18.93
N GLU A 387 -3.91 -13.77 18.45
CA GLU A 387 -2.50 -13.34 18.44
C GLU A 387 -2.26 -12.16 17.50
N ILE A 388 -2.99 -12.10 16.39
CA ILE A 388 -2.92 -10.98 15.43
C ILE A 388 -3.56 -9.72 16.04
N LYS A 389 -4.77 -9.80 16.58
CA LYS A 389 -5.50 -8.65 17.19
C LYS A 389 -4.82 -8.09 18.44
N ASN A 390 -3.98 -8.88 19.10
CA ASN A 390 -3.18 -8.43 20.25
C ASN A 390 -1.87 -7.71 19.85
N ASN A 391 -1.59 -7.50 18.56
CA ASN A 391 -0.38 -6.82 18.08
C ASN A 391 -0.66 -6.01 16.80
N THR A 392 -0.60 -4.68 16.89
CA THR A 392 -0.99 -3.78 15.79
C THR A 392 -0.11 -3.91 14.54
N ALA A 393 1.15 -4.36 14.65
CA ALA A 393 1.98 -4.65 13.49
C ALA A 393 1.49 -5.90 12.73
N LEU A 394 1.10 -6.95 13.45
CA LEU A 394 0.48 -8.14 12.85
C LEU A 394 -0.89 -7.82 12.25
N GLU A 395 -1.68 -6.97 12.91
CA GLU A 395 -2.96 -6.48 12.39
C GLU A 395 -2.78 -5.64 11.11
N MET A 396 -1.76 -4.76 11.06
CA MET A 396 -1.38 -4.03 9.85
C MET A 396 -0.94 -4.96 8.72
N ILE A 397 -0.12 -5.97 9.03
CA ILE A 397 0.35 -6.99 8.07
C ILE A 397 -0.85 -7.78 7.51
N GLN A 398 -1.78 -8.21 8.37
CA GLN A 398 -3.02 -8.88 7.99
C GLN A 398 -3.91 -7.97 7.14
N PHE A 399 -4.08 -6.69 7.51
CA PHE A 399 -4.88 -5.73 6.75
C PHE A 399 -4.34 -5.56 5.33
N VAL A 400 -3.03 -5.33 5.16
CA VAL A 400 -2.40 -5.15 3.84
C VAL A 400 -2.50 -6.41 3.01
N TYR A 401 -2.24 -7.59 3.59
CA TYR A 401 -2.43 -8.87 2.91
C TYR A 401 -3.87 -9.05 2.44
N GLU A 402 -4.86 -8.77 3.29
CA GLU A 402 -6.27 -8.86 2.91
C GLU A 402 -6.69 -7.84 1.84
N GLN A 403 -6.16 -6.61 1.86
CA GLN A 403 -6.39 -5.68 0.76
C GLN A 403 -5.82 -6.23 -0.54
N LEU A 404 -4.59 -6.74 -0.54
CA LEU A 404 -3.96 -7.30 -1.75
C LEU A 404 -4.68 -8.53 -2.30
N CYS A 405 -5.30 -9.36 -1.45
CA CYS A 405 -6.04 -10.53 -1.91
C CYS A 405 -7.50 -10.23 -2.32
N LYS A 406 -8.14 -9.19 -1.74
CA LYS A 406 -9.57 -8.89 -1.94
C LYS A 406 -9.86 -7.67 -2.81
N PHE A 407 -8.92 -6.74 -2.98
CA PHE A 407 -9.12 -5.52 -3.73
C PHE A 407 -8.74 -5.71 -5.21
N THR A 408 -9.74 -5.80 -6.07
CA THR A 408 -9.59 -5.94 -7.53
C THR A 408 -9.98 -4.64 -8.25
N PRO A 409 -9.17 -3.57 -8.20
CA PRO A 409 -9.51 -2.30 -8.84
C PRO A 409 -9.56 -2.39 -10.37
N GLU A 410 -10.52 -1.71 -10.97
CA GLU A 410 -10.67 -1.51 -12.40
C GLU A 410 -10.09 -0.15 -12.85
N LYS A 411 -10.25 0.90 -12.02
CA LYS A 411 -9.89 2.29 -12.37
C LYS A 411 -8.41 2.58 -12.10
N VAL A 412 -7.90 3.62 -12.77
CA VAL A 412 -6.48 4.01 -12.74
C VAL A 412 -5.99 4.33 -11.32
N LYS A 413 -6.72 5.13 -10.54
CA LYS A 413 -6.36 5.45 -9.14
C LYS A 413 -6.33 4.19 -8.24
N GLY A 414 -7.33 3.31 -8.34
CA GLY A 414 -7.36 2.08 -7.54
C GLY A 414 -6.19 1.14 -7.87
N LYS A 415 -5.90 0.96 -9.16
CA LYS A 415 -4.75 0.18 -9.64
C LYS A 415 -3.41 0.75 -9.16
N ALA A 416 -3.24 2.07 -9.16
CA ALA A 416 -2.06 2.73 -8.61
C ALA A 416 -1.94 2.55 -7.08
N VAL A 417 -3.04 2.65 -6.32
CA VAL A 417 -3.08 2.37 -4.87
C VAL A 417 -2.73 0.91 -4.56
N TYR A 418 -3.23 -0.05 -5.33
CA TYR A 418 -2.86 -1.47 -5.19
C TYR A 418 -1.37 -1.69 -5.43
N VAL A 419 -0.80 -1.10 -6.48
CA VAL A 419 0.64 -1.21 -6.78
C VAL A 419 1.50 -0.64 -5.66
N LEU A 420 1.12 0.50 -5.07
CA LEU A 420 1.79 1.07 -3.89
C LEU A 420 1.75 0.11 -2.69
N LEU A 421 0.58 -0.47 -2.38
CA LEU A 421 0.44 -1.45 -1.30
C LEU A 421 1.28 -2.71 -1.56
N TYR A 422 1.36 -3.18 -2.80
CA TYR A 422 2.14 -4.35 -3.17
C TYR A 422 3.65 -4.10 -3.10
N GLU A 423 4.13 -2.91 -3.53
CA GLU A 423 5.53 -2.50 -3.36
C GLU A 423 5.92 -2.38 -1.87
N TYR A 424 5.05 -1.78 -1.06
CA TYR A 424 5.23 -1.72 0.40
C TYR A 424 5.27 -3.11 1.02
N TYR A 425 4.31 -3.97 0.67
CA TYR A 425 4.22 -5.35 1.15
C TYR A 425 5.46 -6.17 0.81
N LYS A 426 5.89 -6.16 -0.46
CA LYS A 426 7.09 -6.88 -0.90
C LYS A 426 8.35 -6.39 -0.17
N LYS A 427 8.53 -5.08 -0.05
CA LYS A 427 9.75 -4.50 0.54
C LYS A 427 9.81 -4.60 2.07
N TYR A 428 8.72 -4.28 2.78
CA TYR A 428 8.74 -4.09 4.24
C TYR A 428 8.07 -5.21 5.03
N ILE A 429 7.12 -5.96 4.44
CA ILE A 429 6.45 -7.08 5.11
C ILE A 429 7.11 -8.42 4.77
N ILE A 430 7.39 -8.67 3.49
CA ILE A 430 8.00 -9.92 3.03
C ILE A 430 9.54 -9.85 3.09
N GLY A 431 10.10 -8.73 2.66
CA GLY A 431 11.54 -8.45 2.63
C GLY A 431 12.28 -9.20 1.53
N ASP A 432 13.51 -8.77 1.24
CA ASP A 432 14.31 -9.24 0.08
C ASP A 432 14.69 -10.74 0.12
N LYS A 433 14.42 -11.44 1.23
CA LYS A 433 14.76 -12.86 1.44
C LYS A 433 13.66 -13.84 1.02
N ASN A 434 12.45 -13.37 0.74
CA ASN A 434 11.28 -14.21 0.51
C ASN A 434 10.52 -13.75 -0.76
N PRO A 435 9.92 -14.67 -1.54
CA PRO A 435 8.99 -14.29 -2.61
C PRO A 435 7.69 -13.72 -2.02
N ALA A 436 7.19 -12.62 -2.57
CA ALA A 436 5.90 -12.02 -2.16
C ALA A 436 4.70 -12.59 -2.94
N SER A 437 4.97 -13.37 -3.99
CA SER A 437 3.98 -13.95 -4.88
C SER A 437 4.47 -15.26 -5.51
N CYS A 438 3.56 -16.07 -6.06
CA CYS A 438 3.94 -17.27 -6.83
C CYS A 438 4.80 -16.90 -8.06
N ILE A 439 4.59 -15.72 -8.67
CA ILE A 439 5.46 -15.24 -9.76
C ILE A 439 6.87 -14.92 -9.26
N ASP A 440 7.03 -14.26 -8.10
CA ASP A 440 8.37 -14.03 -7.53
C ASP A 440 9.10 -15.34 -7.25
N PHE A 441 8.38 -16.34 -6.73
CA PHE A 441 8.91 -17.67 -6.47
C PHE A 441 9.33 -18.39 -7.77
N ALA A 442 8.50 -18.33 -8.82
CA ALA A 442 8.83 -18.88 -10.12
C ALA A 442 10.06 -18.21 -10.75
N LEU A 443 10.19 -16.88 -10.63
CA LEU A 443 11.37 -16.14 -11.10
C LEU A 443 12.66 -16.57 -10.38
N LEU A 444 12.62 -16.76 -9.05
CA LEU A 444 13.76 -17.28 -8.28
C LEU A 444 14.19 -18.68 -8.75
N LEU A 445 13.23 -19.58 -9.02
CA LEU A 445 13.52 -20.91 -9.55
C LEU A 445 14.09 -20.87 -10.98
N GLN A 446 13.61 -19.96 -11.83
CA GLN A 446 14.17 -19.75 -13.17
C GLN A 446 15.59 -19.16 -13.13
N GLU A 447 15.90 -18.29 -12.18
CA GLU A 447 17.24 -17.74 -11.99
C GLU A 447 18.20 -18.79 -11.43
N SER A 448 17.78 -19.57 -10.44
CA SER A 448 18.48 -20.78 -9.97
C SER A 448 18.76 -21.77 -11.11
N ARG A 449 17.77 -22.03 -11.99
CA ARG A 449 17.96 -22.89 -13.16
C ARG A 449 18.99 -22.33 -14.14
N LYS A 450 19.01 -21.03 -14.40
CA LYS A 450 20.04 -20.39 -15.25
C LYS A 450 21.43 -20.60 -14.64
N GLN A 451 21.58 -20.42 -13.34
CA GLN A 451 22.83 -20.66 -12.63
C GLN A 451 23.31 -22.11 -12.74
N GLU A 452 22.41 -23.09 -12.57
CA GLU A 452 22.73 -24.51 -12.76
C GLU A 452 23.23 -24.85 -14.19
N MET A 453 22.72 -24.14 -15.22
CA MET A 453 23.16 -24.33 -16.62
C MET A 453 24.45 -23.54 -16.97
N ILE A 454 24.87 -22.61 -16.13
CA ILE A 454 26.18 -21.94 -16.21
C ILE A 454 27.25 -22.80 -15.52
N GLU A 455 26.90 -23.45 -14.42
CA GLU A 455 27.78 -24.37 -13.69
C GLU A 455 27.96 -25.71 -14.43
N ASP A 456 26.89 -26.27 -15.00
CA ASP A 456 26.92 -27.52 -15.78
C ASP A 456 26.98 -27.26 -17.29
N VAL A 457 28.14 -26.77 -17.74
CA VAL A 457 28.44 -26.48 -19.16
C VAL A 457 28.25 -27.71 -20.05
N ALA A 458 28.47 -28.92 -19.52
CA ALA A 458 28.32 -30.17 -20.26
C ALA A 458 26.85 -30.48 -20.55
N ILE A 459 25.96 -30.36 -19.56
CA ILE A 459 24.50 -30.45 -19.79
C ILE A 459 24.04 -29.32 -20.73
N SER A 460 24.56 -28.10 -20.55
CA SER A 460 24.21 -26.94 -21.39
C SER A 460 24.48 -27.18 -22.87
N GLN A 461 25.69 -27.64 -23.22
CA GLN A 461 26.06 -28.02 -24.60
C GLN A 461 25.27 -29.23 -25.12
N ALA A 462 25.03 -30.24 -24.27
CA ALA A 462 24.23 -31.40 -24.66
C ALA A 462 22.76 -31.05 -24.97
N LEU A 463 22.21 -30.00 -24.35
CA LEU A 463 20.84 -29.51 -24.63
C LEU A 463 20.73 -28.81 -25.99
N GLU A 464 21.81 -28.19 -26.49
CA GLU A 464 21.86 -27.65 -27.87
C GLU A 464 21.85 -28.77 -28.93
N MET A 465 22.40 -29.93 -28.58
CA MET A 465 22.47 -31.13 -29.43
C MET A 465 21.40 -32.19 -29.09
N TYR A 466 20.35 -31.82 -28.36
CA TYR A 466 19.33 -32.76 -27.90
C TYR A 466 18.53 -33.37 -29.06
N ILE A 467 18.41 -34.71 -29.03
CA ILE A 467 17.59 -35.50 -29.96
C ILE A 467 16.39 -36.05 -29.16
N PRO A 468 15.13 -35.87 -29.63
CA PRO A 468 13.94 -36.41 -28.97
C PRO A 468 14.04 -37.92 -28.73
N LEU A 469 13.82 -38.34 -27.47
CA LEU A 469 13.81 -39.74 -27.10
C LEU A 469 12.48 -40.40 -27.53
N GLN A 470 12.57 -41.60 -28.09
CA GLN A 470 11.42 -42.49 -28.22
C GLN A 470 11.28 -43.34 -26.96
N ALA A 471 10.05 -43.68 -26.60
CA ALA A 471 9.74 -44.57 -25.48
C ALA A 471 8.60 -45.53 -25.84
N ASN A 472 8.48 -46.61 -25.09
CA ASN A 472 7.39 -47.58 -25.21
C ASN A 472 6.91 -48.04 -23.80
N ASN A 473 5.82 -48.80 -23.74
CA ASN A 473 5.18 -49.21 -22.49
C ASN A 473 5.64 -50.59 -21.97
N TYR A 474 6.73 -51.16 -22.50
CA TYR A 474 7.13 -52.54 -22.25
C TYR A 474 8.55 -52.63 -21.68
N PRO A 475 8.81 -53.45 -20.66
CA PRO A 475 10.15 -53.60 -20.10
C PRO A 475 11.14 -54.06 -21.15
N TYR A 476 12.28 -53.35 -21.21
CA TYR A 476 13.36 -53.70 -22.13
C TYR A 476 13.98 -55.05 -21.74
N ILE A 477 13.86 -56.03 -22.63
CA ILE A 477 14.45 -57.37 -22.51
C ILE A 477 15.59 -57.49 -23.53
N ASP A 478 16.80 -57.81 -23.07
CA ASP A 478 18.04 -57.87 -23.87
C ASP A 478 18.08 -58.94 -25.01
N ASN A 479 16.98 -59.66 -25.27
CA ASN A 479 16.96 -60.91 -26.04
C ASN A 479 15.86 -61.01 -27.11
N ASP A 480 15.14 -59.94 -27.42
CA ASP A 480 13.93 -60.03 -28.26
C ASP A 480 13.90 -58.97 -29.38
N ASP A 481 14.18 -59.39 -30.63
CA ASP A 481 14.06 -58.60 -31.88
C ASP A 481 12.57 -58.37 -32.26
N ASN A 482 11.73 -58.05 -31.27
CA ASN A 482 10.29 -58.21 -31.38
C ASN A 482 9.65 -57.03 -32.11
N LYS A 483 9.15 -57.31 -33.33
CA LYS A 483 8.72 -56.34 -34.34
C LYS A 483 7.39 -55.66 -34.02
N LYS A 484 7.35 -54.87 -32.95
CA LYS A 484 6.23 -53.99 -32.61
C LYS A 484 6.70 -52.55 -32.65
N ASP A 485 6.18 -51.80 -33.62
CA ASP A 485 6.48 -50.38 -33.80
C ASP A 485 5.63 -49.50 -32.85
N ASP A 486 5.44 -49.99 -31.61
CA ASP A 486 4.60 -49.41 -30.56
C ASP A 486 5.34 -48.27 -29.81
N SER A 487 6.41 -47.73 -30.39
CA SER A 487 7.24 -46.66 -29.83
C SER A 487 6.66 -45.27 -30.15
N TYR A 488 6.59 -44.40 -29.15
CA TYR A 488 6.06 -43.04 -29.22
C TYR A 488 7.09 -41.99 -28.80
N ASP A 489 6.86 -40.73 -29.15
CA ASP A 489 7.70 -39.63 -28.67
C ASP A 489 7.53 -39.42 -27.16
N CYS A 490 8.64 -39.50 -26.42
CA CYS A 490 8.64 -39.46 -24.97
C CYS A 490 8.31 -38.06 -24.42
N HIS A 491 8.60 -36.99 -25.18
CA HIS A 491 8.23 -35.62 -24.80
C HIS A 491 6.74 -35.38 -25.00
N GLN A 492 6.20 -35.73 -26.18
CA GLN A 492 4.75 -35.61 -26.43
C GLN A 492 3.95 -36.42 -25.41
N HIS A 493 4.33 -37.68 -25.13
CA HIS A 493 3.62 -38.50 -24.16
C HIS A 493 3.71 -37.95 -22.73
N MET A 494 4.83 -37.29 -22.38
CA MET A 494 4.96 -36.61 -21.09
C MET A 494 4.08 -35.35 -21.01
N MET A 495 4.00 -34.56 -22.07
CA MET A 495 3.08 -33.43 -22.14
C MET A 495 1.62 -33.90 -22.04
N GLU A 496 1.22 -34.93 -22.80
CA GLU A 496 -0.11 -35.55 -22.67
C GLU A 496 -0.41 -36.10 -21.26
N PHE A 497 0.60 -36.51 -20.49
CA PHE A 497 0.46 -36.92 -19.10
C PHE A 497 0.26 -35.71 -18.16
N LEU A 498 0.99 -34.62 -18.40
CA LEU A 498 0.89 -33.39 -17.63
C LEU A 498 -0.39 -32.60 -17.93
N ASP A 499 -0.87 -32.62 -19.18
CA ASP A 499 -2.06 -31.92 -19.66
C ASP A 499 -3.38 -32.66 -19.37
N ARG A 500 -3.34 -33.95 -19.01
CA ARG A 500 -4.54 -34.69 -18.55
C ARG A 500 -5.16 -34.02 -17.33
N GLU A 501 -6.34 -33.43 -17.51
CA GLU A 501 -7.23 -33.05 -16.42
C GLU A 501 -7.69 -34.28 -15.63
N GLU A 502 -7.98 -34.08 -14.35
CA GLU A 502 -8.22 -35.14 -13.40
C GLU A 502 -9.68 -35.63 -13.43
N GLU A 503 -9.98 -36.57 -14.32
CA GLU A 503 -11.27 -37.28 -14.40
C GLU A 503 -11.58 -38.18 -13.19
N LYS A 504 -11.76 -37.58 -11.99
CA LYS A 504 -12.82 -37.88 -10.98
C LYS A 504 -12.58 -37.14 -9.66
N LYS A 505 -13.34 -36.08 -9.42
CA LYS A 505 -13.60 -35.59 -8.06
C LYS A 505 -14.57 -36.52 -7.33
N GLN A 506 -14.06 -37.59 -6.72
CA GLN A 506 -14.77 -38.33 -5.66
C GLN A 506 -14.04 -38.14 -4.32
N ASN A 507 -14.78 -37.73 -3.28
CA ASN A 507 -14.30 -37.55 -1.91
C ASN A 507 -13.05 -36.65 -1.71
N GLY A 508 -12.83 -35.68 -2.60
CA GLY A 508 -11.89 -34.57 -2.38
C GLY A 508 -10.40 -34.94 -2.34
N LYS A 509 -10.01 -36.11 -2.87
CA LYS A 509 -8.60 -36.49 -3.06
C LYS A 509 -8.30 -36.66 -4.54
N TYR A 510 -7.28 -35.94 -5.01
CA TYR A 510 -6.73 -36.04 -6.37
C TYR A 510 -6.27 -37.48 -6.70
N GLU A 511 -6.46 -37.94 -7.94
CA GLU A 511 -5.99 -39.27 -8.39
C GLU A 511 -4.47 -39.20 -8.64
N ARG A 512 -3.68 -39.18 -7.55
CA ARG A 512 -2.22 -39.02 -7.53
C ARG A 512 -1.53 -39.83 -8.62
N GLN A 513 -0.87 -39.15 -9.56
CA GLN A 513 -0.18 -39.76 -10.70
C GLN A 513 1.33 -39.63 -10.61
N VAL A 514 2.03 -40.70 -10.97
CA VAL A 514 3.49 -40.79 -11.02
C VAL A 514 3.91 -41.41 -12.34
N MET A 515 4.83 -40.75 -13.05
CA MET A 515 5.49 -41.28 -14.24
C MET A 515 6.87 -41.81 -13.88
N VAL A 516 7.19 -43.04 -14.27
CA VAL A 516 8.51 -43.66 -14.09
C VAL A 516 9.17 -43.85 -15.45
N VAL A 517 10.32 -43.22 -15.65
CA VAL A 517 11.06 -43.20 -16.92
C VAL A 517 12.30 -44.07 -16.79
N GLN A 518 12.24 -45.27 -17.37
CA GLN A 518 13.28 -46.28 -17.29
C GLN A 518 14.13 -46.32 -18.57
N GLY A 519 15.39 -46.74 -18.45
CA GLY A 519 16.27 -46.95 -19.60
C GLY A 519 17.69 -47.35 -19.21
N LYS A 520 18.48 -47.85 -20.16
CA LYS A 520 19.90 -48.22 -19.95
C LYS A 520 20.76 -47.04 -19.48
N SER A 521 21.96 -47.31 -18.96
CA SER A 521 22.91 -46.24 -18.64
C SER A 521 23.28 -45.48 -19.93
N GLY A 522 23.46 -44.16 -19.84
CA GLY A 522 23.73 -43.30 -21.00
C GLY A 522 22.52 -43.04 -21.92
N SER A 523 21.32 -43.56 -21.65
CA SER A 523 20.14 -43.43 -22.52
C SER A 523 19.46 -42.04 -22.54
N GLY A 524 20.20 -40.96 -22.29
CA GLY A 524 19.69 -39.59 -22.36
C GLY A 524 18.70 -39.14 -21.28
N LYS A 525 18.34 -39.98 -20.29
CA LYS A 525 17.31 -39.68 -19.25
C LYS A 525 17.43 -38.29 -18.62
N SER A 526 18.57 -37.99 -18.00
CA SER A 526 18.84 -36.70 -17.35
C SER A 526 18.76 -35.51 -18.32
N LEU A 527 19.19 -35.71 -19.56
CA LEU A 527 19.15 -34.70 -20.61
C LEU A 527 17.70 -34.43 -21.08
N PHE A 528 16.91 -35.48 -21.26
CA PHE A 528 15.46 -35.38 -21.48
C PHE A 528 14.77 -34.65 -20.32
N CYS A 529 15.11 -34.96 -19.06
CA CYS A 529 14.56 -34.27 -17.90
C CYS A 529 14.89 -32.77 -17.87
N ARG A 530 16.09 -32.37 -18.30
CA ARG A 530 16.48 -30.95 -18.45
C ARG A 530 15.88 -30.27 -19.68
N HIS A 531 15.61 -31.01 -20.75
CA HIS A 531 14.86 -30.54 -21.91
C HIS A 531 13.38 -30.34 -21.56
N LEU A 532 12.77 -31.27 -20.84
CA LEU A 532 11.40 -31.15 -20.32
C LEU A 532 11.28 -29.99 -19.33
N GLU A 533 12.24 -29.82 -18.40
CA GLU A 533 12.30 -28.65 -17.52
C GLU A 533 12.33 -27.33 -18.32
N LYS A 534 13.09 -27.28 -19.43
CA LYS A 534 13.09 -26.14 -20.35
C LYS A 534 11.69 -25.90 -20.95
N SER A 535 11.08 -26.93 -21.55
CA SER A 535 9.76 -26.82 -22.19
C SER A 535 8.67 -26.38 -21.21
N LEU A 536 8.67 -26.92 -19.98
CA LEU A 536 7.69 -26.55 -18.97
C LEU A 536 7.86 -25.10 -18.48
N TRP A 537 9.09 -24.58 -18.41
CA TRP A 537 9.32 -23.15 -18.16
C TRP A 537 8.92 -22.25 -19.33
N GLU A 538 9.03 -22.74 -20.56
CA GLU A 538 8.54 -22.06 -21.76
C GLU A 538 6.99 -22.06 -21.78
N SER A 539 6.32 -23.14 -21.39
CA SER A 539 4.87 -23.19 -21.18
C SER A 539 4.38 -22.32 -20.01
N TYR A 540 5.14 -22.22 -18.91
CA TYR A 540 4.82 -21.34 -17.78
C TYR A 540 4.83 -19.84 -18.17
N MET A 541 5.64 -19.47 -19.17
CA MET A 541 5.63 -18.12 -19.76
C MET A 541 4.49 -17.89 -20.76
N ASN A 542 3.73 -18.94 -21.10
CA ASN A 542 2.55 -18.92 -21.97
C ASN A 542 1.31 -19.38 -21.18
N ASP A 543 1.05 -18.69 -20.06
CA ASP A 543 -0.14 -18.81 -19.20
C ASP A 543 -0.36 -20.15 -18.44
N SER A 544 0.61 -21.08 -18.43
CA SER A 544 0.54 -22.25 -17.53
C SER A 544 0.87 -21.90 -16.08
N THR A 545 0.10 -22.43 -15.13
CA THR A 545 0.26 -22.17 -13.68
C THR A 545 1.14 -23.20 -12.95
N ILE A 546 1.62 -24.24 -13.64
CA ILE A 546 2.33 -25.37 -13.02
C ILE A 546 3.84 -25.11 -13.01
N ILE A 547 4.46 -25.16 -11.83
CA ILE A 547 5.88 -24.83 -11.61
C ILE A 547 6.76 -26.11 -11.72
N PRO A 548 7.65 -26.22 -12.72
CA PRO A 548 8.56 -27.35 -12.83
C PRO A 548 9.77 -27.20 -11.90
N ILE A 549 10.13 -28.27 -11.19
CA ILE A 549 11.31 -28.32 -10.32
C ILE A 549 12.10 -29.60 -10.63
N TYR A 550 13.27 -29.42 -11.24
CA TYR A 550 14.27 -30.49 -11.38
C TYR A 550 15.02 -30.73 -10.07
N ILE A 551 15.13 -32.00 -9.68
CA ILE A 551 15.86 -32.47 -8.50
C ILE A 551 16.72 -33.68 -8.90
N SER A 552 18.03 -33.49 -9.03
CA SER A 552 18.98 -34.61 -9.10
C SER A 552 19.05 -35.29 -7.73
N LEU A 553 18.60 -36.54 -7.66
CA LEU A 553 18.47 -37.28 -6.41
C LEU A 553 19.83 -37.54 -5.76
N SER A 554 20.86 -37.87 -6.53
CA SER A 554 22.23 -38.05 -6.05
C SER A 554 22.85 -36.79 -5.41
N LYS A 555 22.42 -35.58 -5.81
CA LYS A 555 22.87 -34.32 -5.20
C LYS A 555 22.12 -33.96 -3.90
N HIS A 556 20.89 -34.45 -3.71
CA HIS A 556 19.99 -33.98 -2.64
C HIS A 556 19.57 -35.06 -1.62
N TYR A 557 19.74 -36.34 -1.93
CA TYR A 557 19.28 -37.44 -1.08
C TYR A 557 20.13 -37.61 0.18
N ASN A 558 19.48 -37.59 1.34
CA ASN A 558 20.09 -37.78 2.65
C ASN A 558 19.33 -38.85 3.46
N GLU A 559 20.03 -39.95 3.77
CA GLU A 559 19.52 -41.13 4.51
C GLU A 559 18.90 -40.80 5.88
N LEU A 560 19.25 -39.67 6.48
CA LEU A 560 18.73 -39.23 7.78
C LEU A 560 17.49 -38.32 7.67
N ASN A 561 17.17 -37.80 6.49
CA ASN A 561 16.15 -36.75 6.31
C ASN A 561 15.34 -36.91 4.99
N GLU A 562 15.08 -38.14 4.54
CA GLU A 562 14.45 -38.44 3.25
C GLU A 562 13.11 -37.71 3.03
N LYS A 563 12.30 -37.56 4.10
CA LYS A 563 11.01 -36.82 4.10
C LYS A 563 11.15 -35.31 3.90
N GLN A 564 12.37 -34.78 3.77
CA GLN A 564 12.69 -33.38 3.50
C GLN A 564 13.44 -33.19 2.17
N ILE A 565 13.50 -34.18 1.27
CA ILE A 565 14.27 -34.06 0.02
C ILE A 565 13.80 -32.90 -0.89
N ILE A 566 12.48 -32.66 -0.98
CA ILE A 566 11.91 -31.53 -1.73
C ILE A 566 12.28 -30.18 -1.11
N SER A 567 12.20 -30.06 0.22
CA SER A 567 12.55 -28.83 0.92
C SER A 567 14.06 -28.57 0.95
N GLN A 568 14.89 -29.62 0.98
CA GLN A 568 16.35 -29.51 0.82
C GLN A 568 16.74 -29.03 -0.58
N ALA A 569 16.10 -29.57 -1.63
CA ALA A 569 16.29 -29.08 -2.99
C ALA A 569 15.88 -27.60 -3.14
N LEU A 570 14.73 -27.21 -2.59
CA LEU A 570 14.30 -25.80 -2.59
C LEU A 570 15.24 -24.90 -1.76
N GLN A 571 15.77 -25.36 -0.62
CA GLN A 571 16.77 -24.64 0.16
C GLN A 571 18.09 -24.42 -0.60
N MET A 572 18.55 -25.42 -1.37
CA MET A 572 19.72 -25.27 -2.23
C MET A 572 19.48 -24.31 -3.41
N LYS A 573 18.21 -24.17 -3.85
CA LYS A 573 17.75 -23.10 -4.76
C LYS A 573 17.45 -21.76 -4.05
N GLN A 574 18.05 -21.55 -2.87
CA GLN A 574 17.96 -20.34 -2.02
C GLN A 574 16.56 -20.00 -1.46
N ILE A 575 15.60 -20.93 -1.52
CA ILE A 575 14.25 -20.71 -0.96
C ILE A 575 14.25 -20.95 0.55
N ASN A 576 13.82 -19.94 1.31
CA ASN A 576 13.67 -20.01 2.76
C ASN A 576 12.66 -21.10 3.18
N LYS A 577 12.93 -21.80 4.30
CA LYS A 577 12.03 -22.85 4.83
C LYS A 577 10.68 -22.28 5.30
N GLU A 578 10.67 -21.04 5.79
CA GLU A 578 9.49 -20.40 6.40
C GLU A 578 8.35 -20.15 5.40
N ILE A 579 8.68 -19.95 4.11
CA ILE A 579 7.70 -19.69 3.06
C ILE A 579 7.23 -20.98 2.35
N MET A 580 7.90 -22.12 2.56
CA MET A 580 7.60 -23.38 1.84
C MET A 580 6.18 -23.90 2.11
N ASP A 581 5.72 -23.83 3.36
CA ASP A 581 4.37 -24.24 3.73
C ASP A 581 3.30 -23.36 3.04
N VAL A 582 3.60 -22.07 2.86
CA VAL A 582 2.72 -21.10 2.18
C VAL A 582 2.63 -21.38 0.68
N ILE A 583 3.77 -21.62 0.03
CA ILE A 583 3.82 -21.90 -1.42
C ILE A 583 3.14 -23.25 -1.71
N ARG A 584 3.32 -24.25 -0.84
CA ARG A 584 2.67 -25.57 -0.92
C ARG A 584 1.14 -25.49 -0.96
N GLU A 585 0.53 -24.55 -0.25
CA GLU A 585 -0.93 -24.33 -0.25
C GLU A 585 -1.44 -23.58 -1.50
N HIS A 586 -0.55 -22.93 -2.27
CA HIS A 586 -0.91 -21.96 -3.31
C HIS A 586 -0.35 -22.25 -4.71
N ALA A 587 0.55 -23.22 -4.88
CA ALA A 587 1.18 -23.56 -6.15
C ALA A 587 0.93 -25.03 -6.56
N SER A 588 0.85 -25.25 -7.87
CA SER A 588 0.86 -26.58 -8.51
C SER A 588 2.25 -26.86 -9.07
N PHE A 589 2.72 -28.10 -9.01
CA PHE A 589 4.11 -28.45 -9.37
C PHE A 589 4.23 -29.62 -10.35
N VAL A 590 5.36 -29.65 -11.07
CA VAL A 590 5.93 -30.89 -11.64
C VAL A 590 7.27 -31.16 -10.96
N PHE A 591 7.37 -32.24 -10.18
CA PHE A 591 8.66 -32.69 -9.67
C PHE A 591 9.33 -33.62 -10.67
N ILE A 592 10.55 -33.29 -11.10
CA ILE A 592 11.37 -34.11 -12.00
C ILE A 592 12.53 -34.67 -11.17
N LEU A 593 12.37 -35.88 -10.66
CA LEU A 593 13.29 -36.56 -9.76
C LEU A 593 14.25 -37.46 -10.57
N ASP A 594 15.46 -36.97 -10.84
CA ASP A 594 16.41 -37.64 -11.74
C ASP A 594 17.46 -38.48 -10.97
N GLY A 595 17.73 -39.70 -11.44
CA GLY A 595 18.78 -40.57 -10.92
C GLY A 595 18.39 -41.41 -9.70
N PHE A 596 17.20 -42.01 -9.68
CA PHE A 596 16.77 -42.85 -8.55
C PHE A 596 17.64 -44.11 -8.38
N ASP A 597 18.25 -44.61 -9.47
CA ASP A 597 19.23 -45.69 -9.40
C ASP A 597 20.54 -45.31 -8.69
N GLU A 598 20.87 -44.02 -8.61
CA GLU A 598 22.08 -43.54 -7.93
C GLU A 598 21.93 -43.50 -6.40
N ILE A 599 20.70 -43.62 -5.89
CA ILE A 599 20.38 -43.64 -4.45
C ILE A 599 19.83 -44.98 -3.96
N PHE A 600 19.55 -45.94 -4.87
CA PHE A 600 18.79 -47.16 -4.56
C PHE A 600 19.45 -48.03 -3.47
N ASP A 601 20.76 -48.23 -3.52
CA ASP A 601 21.53 -49.00 -2.53
C ASP A 601 21.45 -48.43 -1.10
N LYS A 602 21.10 -47.14 -0.97
CA LYS A 602 20.89 -46.47 0.31
C LYS A 602 19.41 -46.52 0.69
N TYR A 603 18.54 -46.24 -0.28
CA TYR A 603 17.08 -46.32 -0.13
C TYR A 603 16.65 -47.70 0.39
N ASN A 604 17.12 -48.78 -0.22
CA ASN A 604 16.72 -50.15 0.10
C ASN A 604 17.20 -50.66 1.49
N LYS A 605 18.07 -49.92 2.20
CA LYS A 605 18.57 -50.31 3.54
C LYS A 605 17.67 -49.87 4.69
N ASN A 606 16.88 -48.80 4.52
CA ASN A 606 15.94 -48.32 5.53
C ASN A 606 14.56 -48.97 5.29
N SER A 607 14.12 -49.85 6.20
CA SER A 607 12.98 -50.75 5.96
C SER A 607 11.60 -50.24 6.39
N ASN A 608 11.48 -49.00 6.90
CA ASN A 608 10.27 -48.56 7.62
C ASN A 608 9.14 -48.03 6.72
N ASP A 609 9.46 -47.37 5.61
CA ASP A 609 8.49 -46.92 4.60
C ASP A 609 8.91 -47.52 3.24
N ARG A 610 8.03 -48.33 2.62
CA ARG A 610 8.37 -49.15 1.44
C ARG A 610 8.39 -48.36 0.13
N TYR A 611 7.55 -47.33 0.00
CA TYR A 611 7.31 -46.61 -1.26
C TYR A 611 7.87 -45.18 -1.21
N PHE A 612 8.60 -44.80 -2.26
CA PHE A 612 9.34 -43.53 -2.28
C PHE A 612 8.43 -42.31 -2.23
N TYR A 613 7.20 -42.39 -2.73
CA TYR A 613 6.25 -41.28 -2.73
C TYR A 613 5.87 -40.85 -1.30
N ASP A 614 5.55 -41.82 -0.43
CA ASP A 614 5.21 -41.56 0.97
C ASP A 614 6.49 -41.26 1.80
N ARG A 615 7.60 -41.90 1.45
CA ARG A 615 8.90 -41.76 2.12
C ARG A 615 9.67 -40.47 1.82
N PHE A 616 9.47 -39.88 0.63
CA PHE A 616 9.89 -38.52 0.29
C PHE A 616 8.80 -37.48 0.61
N ASN A 617 7.69 -37.94 1.20
CA ASN A 617 6.55 -37.14 1.64
C ASN A 617 5.91 -36.28 0.53
N LEU A 618 5.91 -36.81 -0.71
CA LEU A 618 5.35 -36.14 -1.88
C LEU A 618 3.84 -35.90 -1.75
N SER A 619 3.16 -36.67 -0.87
CA SER A 619 1.73 -36.54 -0.59
C SER A 619 1.31 -35.20 0.04
N GLU A 620 2.25 -34.43 0.58
CA GLU A 620 2.01 -33.07 1.11
C GLU A 620 1.99 -31.99 0.02
N TRP A 621 2.38 -32.32 -1.22
CA TRP A 621 2.55 -31.34 -2.30
C TRP A 621 1.52 -31.56 -3.41
N ASN A 622 0.98 -30.47 -3.96
CA ASN A 622 0.11 -30.49 -5.12
C ASN A 622 0.93 -30.68 -6.42
N ALA A 623 1.43 -31.90 -6.65
CA ALA A 623 2.45 -32.17 -7.65
C ALA A 623 2.18 -33.43 -8.49
N LYS A 624 2.30 -33.31 -9.83
CA LYS A 624 2.59 -34.46 -10.69
C LYS A 624 4.07 -34.81 -10.56
N THR A 625 4.42 -36.09 -10.43
CA THR A 625 5.80 -36.53 -10.20
C THR A 625 6.32 -37.37 -11.36
N ILE A 626 7.54 -37.07 -11.81
CA ILE A 626 8.29 -37.82 -12.83
C ILE A 626 9.57 -38.33 -12.15
N VAL A 627 9.91 -39.60 -12.30
CA VAL A 627 11.10 -40.22 -11.71
C VAL A 627 11.91 -40.98 -12.75
N THR A 628 13.22 -40.81 -12.81
CA THR A 628 14.08 -41.59 -13.72
C THR A 628 14.86 -42.70 -12.99
N CYS A 629 15.02 -43.85 -13.63
CA CYS A 629 15.90 -44.92 -13.13
C CYS A 629 16.46 -45.84 -14.25
N ARG A 630 17.28 -46.83 -13.87
CA ARG A 630 17.66 -47.95 -14.77
C ARG A 630 16.58 -49.03 -14.82
N SER A 631 16.49 -49.72 -15.96
CA SER A 631 15.42 -50.68 -16.33
C SER A 631 15.23 -51.93 -15.45
N HIS A 632 15.96 -52.04 -14.33
CA HIS A 632 15.96 -53.20 -13.43
C HIS A 632 16.03 -52.79 -11.94
N VAL A 633 15.77 -51.50 -11.63
CA VAL A 633 15.95 -50.92 -10.28
C VAL A 633 14.61 -50.68 -9.56
N LEU A 634 13.58 -50.26 -10.30
CA LEU A 634 12.22 -50.18 -9.79
C LEU A 634 11.39 -51.21 -10.54
N ASN A 635 10.92 -52.23 -9.84
CA ASN A 635 10.05 -53.25 -10.39
C ASN A 635 8.58 -52.92 -10.12
N ASP A 636 7.69 -53.61 -10.81
CA ASP A 636 6.25 -53.59 -10.60
C ASP A 636 5.83 -53.76 -9.11
N GLU A 637 6.57 -54.55 -8.33
CA GLU A 637 6.28 -54.79 -6.90
C GLU A 637 6.73 -53.65 -5.97
N ASP A 638 7.68 -52.80 -6.42
CA ASP A 638 8.11 -51.58 -5.73
C ASP A 638 7.14 -50.41 -5.98
N ILE A 639 6.13 -50.64 -6.84
CA ILE A 639 5.25 -49.66 -7.46
C ILE A 639 3.76 -49.94 -7.17
N LYS A 640 3.37 -51.20 -6.94
CA LYS A 640 1.95 -51.59 -6.72
C LYS A 640 1.44 -51.22 -5.32
N GLN A 641 0.28 -50.54 -5.29
CA GLN A 641 -0.62 -50.40 -4.14
C GLN A 641 -1.75 -51.43 -4.24
#